data_AF-A0A6P8BA11-F1
#
_entry.id   AF-A0A6P8BA11-F1
#
_cell.length_a   1.000
_cell.length_b   1.000
_cell.length_c   1.000
_cell.angle_alpha   90.00
_cell.angle_beta   90.00
_cell.angle_gamma   90.00
#
_symmetry.space_group_name_H-M   'P 1'
#
loop_
_entity.id
_entity.type
_entity.pdbx_description
1 polymer ?
#
loop_
_entity_poly.entity_id
_entity_poly.type
_entity_poly.pdbx_seq_one_letter_code
_entity_poly.pdbx_strand_id
1 'polypeptide(L)'
;MSSSPLRSNMDSANRGLAAGSSNRKRARPDDGTSSIAAASSPMPSSPPAFHMAHGADDNDDDIEEDAEIQDDIDEIDEMAEDDVDLFRDGYERDYQEDENDRYEGIDIDDEGNYEGLDIAERRRLEAQLNRRDREVARRQRIPAAFLPGEDEDGDIDLTAQPRRRRHRYDEDMDEDMDADIMAEELSLEALHDVKAASLTDWVSNPAVQRTIKREFKAFLTEYTDEHGSSVYGNRIKTLGEVNAESLEVSYEHLAATKATLAYFLANAPTEILKLFDEVAMDVVLIHYPDYERIHSEIHVRIFDLPVHYTLRQLRQSHLNCLVRVSGVVTRRTGVFPQLKYVKVDCTKCGVTLGPFQQESNVEVKVTYCQNCQSRGPFTLNSEKTVYRNYQKLTLQESPGTVPAGRLPRQRDVVLLWDLIDKAKPGEEIEVTGTYRNNYDAQLNNRNGFPVFATILEANNVVKAHDQLAGFRMTEEDEQEIRKLSKDPQIVDKIINSIAPSIYGHTDIKTAVALSLFGGVAKTAKGLHHVRGDINVLLLGDPGTAKSQVLKYAEKTAHRAVFATGQGASAVGLTASVRRDPLTSEWTLEGGALVLADKGTCLIDEFDKMNDQDRTSIHEAMEQQTISISKAGIVTTLQARCGIIAAANPIGGRYNSTIPFSANVELTEPILSRFDILCVVRDTVDPAEDERLAKFIVGSHSRSHPTTMAQSQTADGSMEVEHDSEQADTQGGERKKEGEIPQDLLRKYIKYARERCSPKLYHMDEDKVARLFADMRRESLATGAYPITVRHLEAIIRISEAFCRMRLSEYCTAQDIDRAIAVTVDSFVGSQKVSCKKALARAFAKYTLARPGAGAGRRLAGTGRGGRASAAASA
;
A
#
# COMPACT_ATOMS: atom_id res chain seq x y z
N MET A 1 -38.34 34.98 59.30
CA MET A 1 -37.16 34.09 59.25
C MET A 1 -36.59 34.23 57.85
N SER A 2 -35.60 35.10 57.63
CA SER A 2 -34.18 35.02 58.06
C SER A 2 -33.38 34.02 57.21
N SER A 3 -32.29 34.34 56.52
CA SER A 3 -31.60 35.56 56.07
C SER A 3 -30.17 35.11 55.72
N SER A 4 -29.48 35.86 54.87
CA SER A 4 -28.06 35.70 54.49
C SER A 4 -27.12 36.14 55.67
N PRO A 5 -25.84 36.61 55.56
CA PRO A 5 -25.04 37.02 54.37
C PRO A 5 -23.49 36.79 54.38
N LEU A 6 -22.83 37.21 53.27
CA LEU A 6 -21.52 37.94 53.11
C LEU A 6 -20.22 37.37 53.77
N ARG A 7 -19.03 37.31 53.10
CA ARG A 7 -18.14 38.31 52.42
C ARG A 7 -17.30 39.21 53.36
N SER A 8 -15.98 39.23 53.09
CA SER A 8 -15.04 40.38 53.16
C SER A 8 -13.70 39.92 52.53
N ASN A 9 -13.15 40.43 51.42
CA ASN A 9 -13.36 41.64 50.60
C ASN A 9 -12.77 42.93 51.19
N MET A 10 -11.57 43.31 50.74
CA MET A 10 -11.07 44.67 50.37
C MET A 10 -9.69 44.46 49.69
N ASP A 11 -9.36 45.04 48.53
CA ASP A 11 -9.16 46.47 48.19
C ASP A 11 -7.95 47.07 48.95
N SER A 12 -7.00 47.81 48.36
CA SER A 12 -7.12 48.79 47.26
C SER A 12 -5.74 49.27 46.71
N ALA A 13 -5.79 50.15 45.69
CA ALA A 13 -4.75 51.08 45.19
C ALA A 13 -3.51 50.48 44.45
N ASN A 14 -3.05 50.93 43.26
CA ASN A 14 -3.18 52.12 42.39
C ASN A 14 -2.02 53.16 42.49
N ARG A 15 -1.28 53.33 41.38
CA ARG A 15 -0.23 54.36 41.07
C ARG A 15 1.06 54.38 41.92
N GLY A 16 2.18 54.73 41.28
CA GLY A 16 3.43 55.07 41.97
C GLY A 16 4.67 55.07 41.07
N LEU A 17 4.97 56.19 40.40
CA LEU A 17 6.18 56.38 39.59
C LEU A 17 7.43 56.68 40.45
N ALA A 18 8.59 56.47 39.80
CA ALA A 18 9.85 57.22 39.95
C ALA A 18 10.89 56.82 41.04
N ALA A 19 12.09 56.50 40.51
CA ALA A 19 13.41 57.05 40.86
C ALA A 19 13.97 57.00 42.30
N GLY A 20 15.29 56.81 42.39
CA GLY A 20 16.08 57.53 43.40
C GLY A 20 17.03 56.73 44.28
N SER A 21 18.20 56.38 43.74
CA SER A 21 19.52 56.39 44.41
C SER A 21 19.57 56.81 45.90
N SER A 22 20.15 55.98 46.79
CA SER A 22 21.59 56.09 47.11
C SER A 22 22.09 55.34 48.38
N ASN A 23 23.34 54.87 48.30
CA ASN A 23 24.41 54.90 49.31
C ASN A 23 24.25 54.39 50.79
N ARG A 24 25.23 53.54 51.15
CA ARG A 24 26.17 53.64 52.32
C ARG A 24 25.93 52.90 53.66
N LYS A 25 26.65 51.78 53.77
CA LYS A 25 27.82 51.51 54.67
C LYS A 25 27.65 51.30 56.20
N ARG A 26 28.26 50.18 56.64
CA ARG A 26 28.88 49.88 57.96
C ARG A 26 27.91 49.57 59.12
N ALA A 27 28.27 48.79 60.15
CA ALA A 27 29.61 48.32 60.58
C ALA A 27 29.68 46.81 60.98
N ARG A 28 30.83 46.39 61.54
CA ARG A 28 31.24 45.04 62.04
C ARG A 28 31.46 45.10 63.57
N PRO A 29 31.55 43.98 64.34
CA PRO A 29 32.77 43.12 64.49
C PRO A 29 32.47 41.59 64.36
N ASP A 30 33.37 40.73 63.84
CA ASP A 30 34.55 40.03 64.44
C ASP A 30 34.18 38.76 65.26
N ASP A 31 34.97 37.67 65.25
CA ASP A 31 36.29 37.41 64.61
C ASP A 31 36.13 36.63 63.25
N GLY A 32 36.88 35.60 62.78
CA GLY A 32 38.16 34.93 63.14
C GLY A 32 38.16 33.46 62.65
N THR A 33 39.26 32.82 62.21
CA THR A 33 40.63 33.26 61.84
C THR A 33 41.11 32.48 60.59
N SER A 34 41.92 33.11 59.72
CA SER A 34 42.90 32.52 58.74
C SER A 34 42.43 31.47 57.70
N SER A 35 42.94 31.35 56.47
CA SER A 35 43.74 32.15 55.50
C SER A 35 44.11 31.18 54.35
N ILE A 36 44.33 31.49 53.06
CA ILE A 36 44.33 32.67 52.17
C ILE A 36 44.23 32.09 50.72
N ALA A 37 43.86 32.73 49.61
CA ALA A 37 43.65 34.12 49.18
C ALA A 37 42.16 34.31 48.71
N ALA A 38 41.63 35.29 47.96
CA ALA A 38 42.10 36.39 47.07
C ALA A 38 42.73 35.95 45.72
N ALA A 39 42.65 36.70 44.59
CA ALA A 39 41.69 37.70 44.05
C ALA A 39 41.95 37.79 42.52
N SER A 40 41.19 38.44 41.62
CA SER A 40 40.12 39.46 41.72
C SER A 40 39.13 39.33 40.54
N SER A 41 38.02 40.09 40.54
CA SER A 41 37.22 40.41 39.34
C SER A 41 37.70 41.71 38.67
N PRO A 42 37.39 41.94 37.37
CA PRO A 42 36.40 42.98 37.08
C PRO A 42 35.41 42.67 35.90
N MET A 43 34.60 43.68 35.57
CA MET A 43 33.43 43.71 34.66
C MET A 43 33.79 43.73 33.14
N PRO A 44 32.80 43.55 32.22
CA PRO A 44 33.05 43.20 30.81
C PRO A 44 32.87 44.34 29.79
N SER A 45 33.40 44.13 28.59
CA SER A 45 32.91 44.70 27.31
C SER A 45 33.42 43.87 26.12
N SER A 46 32.58 43.58 25.13
CA SER A 46 32.94 42.88 23.88
C SER A 46 33.99 43.67 23.07
N PRO A 47 34.86 42.99 22.31
CA PRO A 47 34.79 43.12 20.85
C PRO A 47 35.05 41.77 20.11
N PRO A 48 35.78 41.65 18.97
CA PRO A 48 35.14 41.23 17.71
C PRO A 48 35.79 40.01 17.03
N ALA A 49 35.32 39.67 15.82
CA ALA A 49 35.96 38.69 14.93
C ALA A 49 37.15 39.29 14.15
N PHE A 50 38.15 38.45 13.78
CA PHE A 50 39.03 38.63 12.61
C PHE A 50 39.75 37.31 12.22
N HIS A 51 40.37 37.30 11.03
CA HIS A 51 41.04 36.14 10.39
C HIS A 51 42.44 35.84 10.94
N MET A 52 42.87 34.57 10.85
CA MET A 52 44.08 34.03 10.17
C MET A 52 44.04 32.48 10.31
N ALA A 53 44.34 31.63 9.32
CA ALA A 53 45.46 31.51 8.38
C ALA A 53 46.74 30.91 9.02
N HIS A 54 47.03 29.66 8.65
CA HIS A 54 48.26 28.89 8.95
C HIS A 54 48.45 27.82 7.86
N GLY A 55 49.68 27.34 7.67
CA GLY A 55 50.00 26.15 6.86
C GLY A 55 51.28 25.49 7.39
N ALA A 56 51.78 24.48 6.64
CA ALA A 56 53.17 24.00 6.56
C ALA A 56 53.85 23.46 7.87
N ASP A 57 54.41 22.23 7.96
CA ASP A 57 54.51 21.10 7.00
C ASP A 57 54.03 19.77 7.65
N ASP A 58 54.65 18.57 7.75
CA ASP A 58 55.99 18.00 7.47
C ASP A 58 55.90 16.44 7.39
N ASN A 59 56.33 15.82 6.27
CA ASN A 59 56.87 14.45 6.03
C ASN A 59 56.16 13.14 6.55
N ASP A 60 56.24 11.95 5.92
CA ASP A 60 56.50 11.48 4.51
C ASP A 60 56.25 9.94 4.37
N ASP A 61 56.41 9.39 3.15
CA ASP A 61 56.51 7.94 2.72
C ASP A 61 55.21 7.08 2.85
N ASP A 62 54.77 6.19 1.95
CA ASP A 62 55.15 5.61 0.62
C ASP A 62 53.86 4.84 0.10
N ILE A 63 53.48 4.49 -1.15
CA ILE A 63 54.06 4.28 -2.51
C ILE A 63 53.03 4.75 -3.60
N GLU A 64 53.44 4.82 -4.87
CA GLU A 64 52.75 5.21 -6.14
C GLU A 64 51.70 4.21 -6.72
N GLU A 65 50.70 4.72 -7.48
CA GLU A 65 50.46 4.46 -8.93
C GLU A 65 49.18 5.18 -9.43
N ASP A 66 49.31 6.31 -10.15
CA ASP A 66 48.31 6.87 -11.09
C ASP A 66 48.89 8.12 -11.80
N ALA A 67 49.00 8.10 -13.14
CA ALA A 67 49.43 9.25 -13.95
C ALA A 67 49.02 9.09 -15.43
N GLU A 68 48.76 10.23 -16.09
CA GLU A 68 48.27 10.36 -17.48
C GLU A 68 46.83 9.79 -17.69
N ILE A 69 45.88 10.48 -18.31
CA ILE A 69 45.93 11.69 -19.16
C ILE A 69 45.00 12.77 -18.57
N GLN A 70 45.45 14.02 -18.54
CA GLN A 70 44.61 15.20 -18.28
C GLN A 70 44.81 16.22 -19.41
N ASP A 71 44.16 15.93 -20.53
CA ASP A 71 43.75 16.79 -21.65
C ASP A 71 42.43 16.17 -22.17
N ASP A 72 41.65 16.83 -23.05
CA ASP A 72 40.30 16.43 -23.55
C ASP A 72 39.04 16.81 -22.72
N ILE A 73 39.05 17.91 -21.97
CA ILE A 73 37.80 18.48 -21.37
C ILE A 73 37.46 19.89 -21.88
N ASP A 74 38.45 20.69 -22.31
CA ASP A 74 38.23 22.07 -22.75
C ASP A 74 37.72 22.20 -24.21
N GLU A 75 37.62 21.11 -24.99
CA GLU A 75 37.12 21.12 -26.39
C GLU A 75 35.63 20.71 -26.56
N ILE A 76 34.89 20.40 -25.48
CA ILE A 76 33.48 19.96 -25.58
C ILE A 76 32.46 21.08 -25.31
N ASP A 77 32.78 22.08 -24.49
CA ASP A 77 31.88 23.22 -24.23
C ASP A 77 31.88 24.24 -25.40
N GLU A 78 32.85 24.21 -26.32
CA GLU A 78 32.88 25.07 -27.52
C GLU A 78 31.91 24.63 -28.65
N MET A 79 31.14 23.54 -28.46
CA MET A 79 30.16 23.01 -29.43
C MET A 79 28.71 22.98 -28.91
N ALA A 80 28.38 23.83 -27.92
CA ALA A 80 27.04 23.91 -27.33
C ALA A 80 26.40 25.31 -27.28
N GLU A 81 27.07 26.35 -27.79
CA GLU A 81 26.56 27.74 -27.85
C GLU A 81 26.17 28.21 -29.28
N ASP A 82 25.61 27.32 -30.11
CA ASP A 82 24.83 27.70 -31.31
C ASP A 82 23.39 28.12 -30.92
N ASP A 83 23.28 29.05 -29.96
CA ASP A 83 22.00 29.63 -29.54
C ASP A 83 21.59 30.68 -30.58
N VAL A 84 20.50 30.43 -31.32
CA VAL A 84 20.09 31.26 -32.46
C VAL A 84 19.55 32.61 -31.95
N ASP A 85 20.42 33.63 -31.89
CA ASP A 85 20.09 34.97 -31.41
C ASP A 85 19.06 35.67 -32.31
N LEU A 86 17.78 35.49 -31.94
CA LEU A 86 16.60 35.98 -32.64
C LEU A 86 16.45 37.52 -32.68
N PHE A 87 17.41 38.30 -32.15
CA PHE A 87 17.23 39.73 -31.88
C PHE A 87 18.31 40.67 -32.45
N ARG A 88 18.93 40.36 -33.60
CA ARG A 88 19.57 41.41 -34.41
C ARG A 88 19.68 41.22 -35.93
N ASP A 89 19.54 42.33 -36.64
CA ASP A 89 19.97 42.69 -38.01
C ASP A 89 19.70 41.71 -39.18
N GLY A 90 18.89 40.66 -38.99
CA GLY A 90 18.33 39.83 -40.07
C GLY A 90 16.90 40.18 -40.50
N TYR A 91 16.12 40.82 -39.64
CA TYR A 91 14.64 40.89 -39.71
C TYR A 91 14.05 41.63 -40.93
N GLU A 92 14.85 42.41 -41.66
CA GLU A 92 14.42 43.10 -42.89
C GLU A 92 14.54 42.22 -44.15
N ARG A 93 15.18 41.04 -44.07
CA ARG A 93 15.33 40.14 -45.24
C ARG A 93 14.11 39.26 -45.48
N ASP A 94 13.41 38.84 -44.43
CA ASP A 94 12.15 38.09 -44.55
C ASP A 94 10.97 38.96 -45.06
N TYR A 95 11.21 40.27 -45.22
CA TYR A 95 10.31 41.23 -45.87
C TYR A 95 10.80 41.69 -47.26
N GLN A 96 11.84 41.06 -47.82
CA GLN A 96 12.20 41.22 -49.22
C GLN A 96 11.35 40.25 -50.06
N GLU A 97 10.62 40.78 -51.05
CA GLU A 97 9.86 39.96 -52.01
C GLU A 97 10.83 39.06 -52.78
N ASP A 98 10.80 37.75 -52.51
CA ASP A 98 11.56 36.76 -53.29
C ASP A 98 10.90 36.55 -54.66
N GLU A 99 11.70 36.47 -55.74
CA GLU A 99 11.17 36.47 -57.11
C GLU A 99 10.33 35.21 -57.45
N ASN A 100 10.32 34.22 -56.55
CA ASN A 100 9.57 32.96 -56.67
C ASN A 100 8.15 33.01 -56.07
N ASP A 101 7.75 34.06 -55.34
CA ASP A 101 6.41 34.15 -54.72
C ASP A 101 5.32 34.57 -55.73
N ARG A 102 5.34 33.92 -56.90
CA ARG A 102 4.37 34.05 -58.00
C ARG A 102 3.62 32.74 -58.18
N TYR A 103 2.29 32.82 -58.26
CA TYR A 103 1.45 31.70 -58.66
C TYR A 103 1.87 31.15 -60.03
N GLU A 104 1.92 29.83 -60.18
CA GLU A 104 2.08 29.17 -61.48
C GLU A 104 0.84 29.46 -62.35
N GLY A 105 0.94 30.48 -63.21
CA GLY A 105 -0.13 30.98 -64.09
C GLY A 105 -0.46 30.05 -65.27
N ILE A 106 -0.76 28.78 -65.00
CA ILE A 106 -1.07 27.78 -66.03
C ILE A 106 -2.50 27.94 -66.61
N ASP A 107 -3.42 28.51 -65.82
CA ASP A 107 -4.82 28.80 -66.21
C ASP A 107 -5.17 30.31 -66.07
N ILE A 108 -4.20 31.22 -66.23
CA ILE A 108 -4.40 32.68 -66.13
C ILE A 108 -3.99 33.38 -67.44
N ASP A 109 -4.98 33.75 -68.26
CA ASP A 109 -4.81 34.40 -69.59
C ASP A 109 -4.77 35.94 -69.49
N ASP A 110 -3.72 36.43 -68.82
CA ASP A 110 -3.51 37.87 -68.52
C ASP A 110 -2.73 38.63 -69.61
N GLU A 111 -2.42 38.03 -70.77
CA GLU A 111 -1.84 38.76 -71.93
C GLU A 111 -2.90 39.54 -72.75
N GLY A 112 -4.18 39.44 -72.39
CA GLY A 112 -5.27 40.21 -72.98
C GLY A 112 -5.42 41.62 -72.38
N ASN A 113 -5.22 42.67 -73.17
CA ASN A 113 -5.62 44.03 -72.80
C ASN A 113 -7.15 44.21 -72.98
N TYR A 114 -7.93 43.58 -72.10
CA TYR A 114 -9.39 43.52 -72.18
C TYR A 114 -10.05 44.91 -72.00
N GLU A 115 -10.92 45.29 -72.95
CA GLU A 115 -11.80 46.45 -72.76
C GLU A 115 -12.77 46.20 -71.58
N GLY A 116 -13.03 47.25 -70.80
CA GLY A 116 -13.83 47.13 -69.58
C GLY A 116 -15.27 46.67 -69.85
N LEU A 117 -15.59 45.45 -69.41
CA LEU A 117 -16.91 44.82 -69.50
C LEU A 117 -18.05 45.77 -69.07
N ASP A 118 -19.08 45.87 -69.91
CA ASP A 118 -20.24 46.72 -69.62
C ASP A 118 -20.97 46.27 -68.34
N ILE A 119 -21.53 47.25 -67.62
CA ILE A 119 -22.27 47.07 -66.37
C ILE A 119 -23.48 46.14 -66.56
N ALA A 120 -24.07 46.09 -67.76
CA ALA A 120 -25.15 45.14 -68.07
C ALA A 120 -24.67 43.69 -68.20
N GLU A 121 -23.42 43.45 -68.62
CA GLU A 121 -22.85 42.11 -68.78
C GLU A 121 -22.27 41.58 -67.47
N ARG A 122 -21.58 42.43 -66.70
CA ARG A 122 -21.10 42.08 -65.36
C ARG A 122 -22.24 41.59 -64.45
N ARG A 123 -23.38 42.29 -64.43
CA ARG A 123 -24.58 41.88 -63.69
C ARG A 123 -25.18 40.55 -64.17
N ARG A 124 -25.02 40.18 -65.44
CA ARG A 124 -25.48 38.88 -65.97
C ARG A 124 -24.58 37.73 -65.50
N LEU A 125 -23.28 37.94 -65.49
CA LEU A 125 -22.29 36.97 -64.99
C LEU A 125 -22.43 36.76 -63.48
N GLU A 126 -22.56 37.83 -62.70
CA GLU A 126 -22.85 37.77 -61.25
C GLU A 126 -24.17 37.02 -60.97
N ALA A 127 -25.24 37.30 -61.72
CA ALA A 127 -26.52 36.60 -61.61
C ALA A 127 -26.50 35.13 -62.08
N GLN A 128 -25.45 34.71 -62.80
CA GLN A 128 -25.23 33.33 -63.23
C GLN A 128 -24.40 32.55 -62.20
N LEU A 129 -23.32 33.14 -61.66
CA LEU A 129 -22.55 32.59 -60.54
C LEU A 129 -23.42 32.39 -59.29
N ASN A 130 -24.12 33.44 -58.85
CA ASN A 130 -24.99 33.40 -57.67
C ASN A 130 -26.17 32.40 -57.83
N ARG A 131 -26.53 32.04 -59.08
CA ARG A 131 -27.47 30.94 -59.36
C ARG A 131 -26.83 29.56 -59.18
N ARG A 132 -25.63 29.34 -59.71
CA ARG A 132 -24.86 28.09 -59.53
C ARG A 132 -24.62 27.82 -58.05
N ASP A 133 -24.19 28.84 -57.31
CA ASP A 133 -23.78 28.66 -55.91
C ASP A 133 -25.01 28.46 -54.99
N ARG A 134 -26.18 28.99 -55.36
CA ARG A 134 -27.49 28.61 -54.76
C ARG A 134 -27.88 27.15 -55.01
N GLU A 135 -27.48 26.55 -56.13
CA GLU A 135 -27.71 25.11 -56.39
C GLU A 135 -26.73 24.22 -55.61
N VAL A 136 -25.49 24.69 -55.40
CA VAL A 136 -24.52 24.03 -54.51
C VAL A 136 -25.00 24.08 -53.05
N ALA A 137 -25.41 25.25 -52.55
CA ALA A 137 -25.95 25.41 -51.19
C ALA A 137 -27.20 24.53 -50.96
N ARG A 138 -28.08 24.40 -51.96
CA ARG A 138 -29.23 23.48 -51.91
C ARG A 138 -28.84 22.00 -51.83
N ARG A 139 -27.70 21.59 -52.39
CA ARG A 139 -27.16 20.22 -52.23
C ARG A 139 -26.58 19.99 -50.83
N GLN A 140 -26.05 21.02 -50.17
CA GLN A 140 -25.38 20.91 -48.86
C GLN A 140 -26.30 21.11 -47.65
N ARG A 141 -27.58 21.45 -47.83
CA ARG A 141 -28.62 21.56 -46.77
C ARG A 141 -28.24 22.46 -45.57
N ILE A 142 -27.48 23.52 -45.81
CA ILE A 142 -27.14 24.51 -44.77
C ILE A 142 -28.41 25.28 -44.34
N PRO A 143 -28.71 25.43 -43.04
CA PRO A 143 -29.86 26.22 -42.57
C PRO A 143 -29.76 27.70 -42.97
N ALA A 144 -30.89 28.31 -43.33
CA ALA A 144 -30.95 29.65 -43.91
C ALA A 144 -30.65 30.83 -42.95
N ALA A 145 -30.14 30.56 -41.74
CA ALA A 145 -29.82 31.56 -40.72
C ALA A 145 -28.41 32.15 -40.84
N PHE A 146 -27.53 31.58 -41.66
CA PHE A 146 -26.12 31.97 -41.81
C PHE A 146 -25.81 32.59 -43.19
N LEU A 147 -26.76 33.34 -43.77
CA LEU A 147 -26.48 34.23 -44.89
C LEU A 147 -26.27 35.65 -44.35
N PRO A 148 -25.13 36.31 -44.64
CA PRO A 148 -24.97 37.73 -44.31
C PRO A 148 -25.96 38.54 -45.16
N GLY A 149 -26.77 39.36 -44.50
CA GLY A 149 -27.63 40.36 -45.14
C GLY A 149 -26.99 41.73 -45.02
N GLU A 150 -26.85 42.44 -46.14
CA GLU A 150 -26.40 43.83 -46.17
C GLU A 150 -27.57 44.75 -45.85
N ASP A 151 -27.45 45.42 -44.69
CA ASP A 151 -27.90 46.76 -44.29
C ASP A 151 -29.29 47.30 -44.69
N GLU A 152 -30.09 47.52 -43.63
CA GLU A 152 -30.68 48.81 -43.23
C GLU A 152 -31.42 49.70 -44.26
N ASP A 153 -32.76 49.69 -44.23
CA ASP A 153 -33.59 50.92 -44.14
C ASP A 153 -35.10 50.65 -43.93
N GLY A 154 -35.77 51.47 -43.08
CA GLY A 154 -37.23 51.78 -43.17
C GLY A 154 -38.31 50.82 -42.60
N ASP A 155 -39.03 51.31 -41.57
CA ASP A 155 -40.40 50.97 -41.13
C ASP A 155 -40.98 49.53 -41.29
N ILE A 156 -41.21 48.86 -40.14
CA ILE A 156 -42.02 47.63 -40.04
C ILE A 156 -43.45 47.96 -39.53
N ASP A 157 -44.45 47.87 -40.41
CA ASP A 157 -45.88 48.01 -40.05
C ASP A 157 -46.39 46.77 -39.29
N LEU A 158 -46.82 46.97 -38.04
CA LEU A 158 -47.28 45.92 -37.12
C LEU A 158 -48.75 45.46 -37.33
N THR A 159 -49.46 45.93 -38.36
CA THR A 159 -50.92 45.69 -38.50
C THR A 159 -51.32 44.42 -39.25
N ALA A 160 -50.41 43.72 -39.95
CA ALA A 160 -50.74 42.68 -40.93
C ALA A 160 -50.88 41.23 -40.38
N GLN A 161 -51.74 40.98 -39.37
CA GLN A 161 -52.09 39.60 -38.94
C GLN A 161 -53.33 39.02 -39.63
N PRO A 162 -53.22 37.94 -40.45
CA PRO A 162 -54.38 37.17 -40.91
C PRO A 162 -54.83 36.16 -39.83
N ARG A 163 -55.81 36.56 -39.00
CA ARG A 163 -56.44 35.67 -38.01
C ARG A 163 -57.14 34.46 -38.67
N ARG A 164 -56.94 33.25 -38.12
CA ARG A 164 -57.88 32.12 -38.24
C ARG A 164 -58.20 31.50 -36.87
N ARG A 165 -59.44 31.69 -36.42
CA ARG A 165 -60.11 30.81 -35.44
C ARG A 165 -60.73 29.65 -36.24
N ARG A 166 -60.47 28.39 -35.90
CA ARG A 166 -60.87 27.59 -34.71
C ARG A 166 -62.28 27.01 -34.85
N HIS A 167 -62.33 25.70 -35.06
CA HIS A 167 -63.40 24.82 -34.56
C HIS A 167 -62.74 23.67 -33.77
N ARG A 168 -63.51 22.98 -32.92
CA ARG A 168 -63.04 22.04 -31.89
C ARG A 168 -63.73 20.67 -32.06
N TYR A 169 -63.19 19.68 -31.37
CA TYR A 169 -63.58 18.27 -31.26
C TYR A 169 -63.04 17.38 -32.40
N ASP A 170 -62.57 16.17 -32.13
CA ASP A 170 -62.55 15.48 -30.82
C ASP A 170 -61.28 15.69 -29.98
N GLU A 171 -61.30 15.18 -28.75
CA GLU A 171 -60.25 15.30 -27.73
C GLU A 171 -59.82 13.89 -27.28
N ASP A 172 -58.57 13.53 -27.54
CA ASP A 172 -57.80 12.63 -26.66
C ASP A 172 -56.78 13.52 -25.94
N MET A 173 -56.72 13.42 -24.61
CA MET A 173 -56.00 14.35 -23.74
C MET A 173 -54.57 13.90 -23.48
N ASP A 174 -53.66 14.88 -23.49
CA ASP A 174 -52.50 15.08 -22.61
C ASP A 174 -51.83 13.85 -21.97
N GLU A 175 -50.59 13.59 -22.36
CA GLU A 175 -49.42 13.74 -21.46
C GLU A 175 -48.12 13.90 -22.32
N ASP A 176 -47.00 14.30 -21.70
CA ASP A 176 -45.65 14.41 -22.29
C ASP A 176 -45.42 15.36 -23.49
N MET A 177 -45.73 16.68 -23.36
CA MET A 177 -45.20 17.70 -24.30
C MET A 177 -44.72 19.02 -23.65
N ASP A 178 -44.16 18.97 -22.45
CA ASP A 178 -43.41 20.08 -21.82
C ASP A 178 -42.07 19.56 -21.24
N ALA A 179 -41.32 18.81 -22.05
CA ALA A 179 -39.91 18.53 -21.76
C ALA A 179 -39.11 19.82 -22.00
N ASP A 180 -38.61 20.43 -20.91
CA ASP A 180 -37.77 21.63 -20.96
C ASP A 180 -36.60 21.41 -21.93
N ILE A 181 -36.36 22.34 -22.86
CA ILE A 181 -35.28 22.24 -23.86
C ILE A 181 -33.92 22.14 -23.16
N MET A 182 -33.79 22.75 -21.97
CA MET A 182 -32.57 22.62 -21.15
C MET A 182 -32.42 21.22 -20.52
N ALA A 183 -33.48 20.40 -20.50
CA ALA A 183 -33.51 19.05 -19.93
C ALA A 183 -33.18 17.92 -20.94
N GLU A 184 -33.12 18.21 -22.25
CA GLU A 184 -32.87 17.22 -23.31
C GLU A 184 -31.62 16.34 -23.02
N GLU A 185 -31.76 15.03 -23.19
CA GLU A 185 -30.71 14.03 -22.93
C GLU A 185 -30.10 13.49 -24.23
N LEU A 186 -28.82 13.13 -24.20
CA LEU A 186 -28.11 12.59 -25.36
C LEU A 186 -28.20 11.05 -25.40
N SER A 187 -28.03 10.50 -26.61
CA SER A 187 -27.79 9.07 -26.79
C SER A 187 -26.34 8.71 -26.46
N LEU A 188 -26.07 7.43 -26.16
CA LEU A 188 -24.71 6.94 -25.89
C LEU A 188 -23.77 7.12 -27.10
N GLU A 189 -24.32 7.04 -28.32
CA GLU A 189 -23.58 7.36 -29.56
C GLU A 189 -23.18 8.83 -29.62
N ALA A 190 -24.09 9.74 -29.24
CA ALA A 190 -23.84 11.17 -29.23
C ALA A 190 -22.87 11.63 -28.12
N LEU A 191 -22.57 10.79 -27.13
CA LEU A 191 -21.48 11.04 -26.17
C LEU A 191 -20.09 10.84 -26.80
N HIS A 192 -19.93 9.88 -27.72
CA HIS A 192 -18.66 9.58 -28.38
C HIS A 192 -18.22 10.70 -29.35
N ASP A 193 -19.18 11.45 -29.88
CA ASP A 193 -18.97 12.57 -30.81
C ASP A 193 -18.66 13.87 -30.03
N VAL A 194 -17.39 14.03 -29.64
CA VAL A 194 -16.90 15.15 -28.80
C VAL A 194 -16.92 16.48 -29.57
N LYS A 195 -17.93 17.31 -29.33
CA LYS A 195 -18.18 18.58 -30.05
C LYS A 195 -17.57 19.83 -29.38
N ALA A 196 -16.61 19.66 -28.47
CA ALA A 196 -15.96 20.76 -27.75
C ALA A 196 -14.43 20.72 -27.92
N ALA A 197 -13.79 21.88 -27.76
CA ALA A 197 -12.34 22.04 -27.93
C ALA A 197 -11.50 21.31 -26.87
N SER A 198 -12.08 21.00 -25.70
CA SER A 198 -11.46 20.15 -24.69
C SER A 198 -12.48 19.14 -24.12
N LEU A 199 -11.98 18.01 -23.62
CA LEU A 199 -12.82 17.01 -22.95
C LEU A 199 -13.44 17.57 -21.66
N THR A 200 -12.74 18.46 -20.95
CA THR A 200 -13.26 19.15 -19.78
C THR A 200 -14.45 20.06 -20.11
N ASP A 201 -14.44 20.73 -21.26
CA ASP A 201 -15.58 21.54 -21.73
C ASP A 201 -16.73 20.68 -22.27
N TRP A 202 -16.43 19.47 -22.78
CA TRP A 202 -17.47 18.50 -23.15
C TRP A 202 -18.20 17.97 -21.91
N VAL A 203 -17.46 17.60 -20.86
CA VAL A 203 -18.00 17.08 -19.60
C VAL A 203 -18.62 18.18 -18.72
N SER A 204 -18.36 19.47 -18.98
CA SER A 204 -19.03 20.57 -18.28
C SER A 204 -20.45 20.89 -18.82
N ASN A 205 -20.80 20.40 -20.02
CA ASN A 205 -22.12 20.59 -20.61
C ASN A 205 -23.20 19.81 -19.83
N PRO A 206 -24.27 20.46 -19.31
CA PRO A 206 -25.26 19.81 -18.46
C PRO A 206 -26.00 18.63 -19.13
N ALA A 207 -26.23 18.67 -20.44
CA ALA A 207 -26.85 17.54 -21.16
C ALA A 207 -25.92 16.30 -21.18
N VAL A 208 -24.62 16.52 -21.39
CA VAL A 208 -23.59 15.49 -21.31
C VAL A 208 -23.51 14.95 -19.87
N GLN A 209 -23.56 15.83 -18.86
CA GLN A 209 -23.54 15.44 -17.44
C GLN A 209 -24.73 14.54 -17.05
N ARG A 210 -25.97 14.90 -17.41
CA ARG A 210 -27.14 14.03 -17.13
C ARG A 210 -26.99 12.67 -17.77
N THR A 211 -26.56 12.65 -19.03
CA THR A 211 -26.34 11.40 -19.77
C THR A 211 -25.27 10.55 -19.08
N ILE A 212 -24.11 11.12 -18.72
CA ILE A 212 -23.06 10.43 -17.94
C ILE A 212 -23.60 9.88 -16.61
N LYS A 213 -24.41 10.66 -15.87
CA LYS A 213 -25.02 10.21 -14.61
C LYS A 213 -25.97 9.03 -14.82
N ARG A 214 -26.84 9.09 -15.84
CA ARG A 214 -27.74 8.00 -16.24
C ARG A 214 -26.95 6.73 -16.58
N GLU A 215 -25.88 6.86 -17.36
CA GLU A 215 -25.06 5.73 -17.78
C GLU A 215 -24.28 5.08 -16.62
N PHE A 216 -23.78 5.87 -15.66
CA PHE A 216 -23.18 5.34 -14.41
C PHE A 216 -24.21 4.69 -13.49
N LYS A 217 -25.42 5.26 -13.38
CA LYS A 217 -26.50 4.71 -12.55
C LYS A 217 -26.91 3.32 -13.06
N ALA A 218 -27.13 3.23 -14.37
CA ALA A 218 -27.34 1.96 -15.08
C ALA A 218 -26.19 0.96 -14.84
N PHE A 219 -24.93 1.38 -14.97
CA PHE A 219 -23.77 0.51 -14.70
C PHE A 219 -23.77 -0.05 -13.26
N LEU A 220 -24.06 0.75 -12.23
CA LEU A 220 -24.11 0.26 -10.84
C LEU A 220 -25.27 -0.71 -10.56
N THR A 221 -26.38 -0.63 -11.30
CA THR A 221 -27.57 -1.48 -11.10
C THR A 221 -27.64 -2.71 -12.02
N GLU A 222 -27.14 -2.59 -13.25
CA GLU A 222 -27.26 -3.63 -14.30
C GLU A 222 -26.06 -4.57 -14.35
N TYR A 223 -24.88 -4.15 -13.84
CA TYR A 223 -23.67 -4.96 -13.92
C TYR A 223 -23.77 -6.24 -13.05
N THR A 224 -23.78 -7.38 -13.73
CA THR A 224 -23.59 -8.71 -13.16
C THR A 224 -22.22 -9.27 -13.55
N ASP A 225 -21.59 -9.97 -12.62
CA ASP A 225 -20.37 -10.74 -12.85
C ASP A 225 -20.62 -12.01 -13.68
N GLU A 226 -19.55 -12.71 -14.11
CA GLU A 226 -19.62 -13.98 -14.85
C GLU A 226 -20.48 -15.05 -14.12
N HIS A 227 -20.50 -15.00 -12.79
CA HIS A 227 -21.31 -15.87 -11.93
C HIS A 227 -22.79 -15.45 -11.81
N GLY A 228 -23.23 -14.44 -12.56
CA GLY A 228 -24.62 -13.94 -12.58
C GLY A 228 -25.04 -13.17 -11.31
N SER A 229 -24.09 -12.80 -10.45
CA SER A 229 -24.36 -12.04 -9.22
C SER A 229 -24.08 -10.54 -9.39
N SER A 230 -24.88 -9.68 -8.75
CA SER A 230 -24.63 -8.23 -8.76
C SER A 230 -23.56 -7.86 -7.72
N VAL A 231 -22.32 -7.72 -8.19
CA VAL A 231 -21.17 -7.36 -7.37
C VAL A 231 -21.36 -5.97 -6.72
N TYR A 232 -21.85 -4.98 -7.48
CA TYR A 232 -22.05 -3.63 -6.95
C TYR A 232 -23.23 -3.56 -5.97
N GLY A 233 -24.34 -4.25 -6.24
CA GLY A 233 -25.46 -4.35 -5.30
C GLY A 233 -25.07 -4.98 -3.96
N ASN A 234 -24.15 -5.95 -3.94
CA ASN A 234 -23.62 -6.51 -2.70
C ASN A 234 -22.59 -5.59 -2.02
N ARG A 235 -21.68 -4.95 -2.77
CA ARG A 235 -20.75 -3.94 -2.21
C ARG A 235 -21.48 -2.77 -1.55
N ILE A 236 -22.60 -2.32 -2.13
CA ILE A 236 -23.42 -1.23 -1.61
C ILE A 236 -24.14 -1.62 -0.30
N LYS A 237 -24.61 -2.87 -0.16
CA LYS A 237 -25.10 -3.40 1.12
C LYS A 237 -24.02 -3.39 2.19
N THR A 238 -22.84 -3.94 1.88
CA THR A 238 -21.71 -3.96 2.82
C THR A 238 -21.24 -2.56 3.20
N LEU A 239 -21.28 -1.59 2.27
CA LEU A 239 -21.01 -0.18 2.53
C LEU A 239 -22.00 0.40 3.56
N GLY A 240 -23.30 0.13 3.41
CA GLY A 240 -24.33 0.54 4.38
C GLY A 240 -24.24 -0.18 5.73
N GLU A 241 -23.89 -1.47 5.75
CA GLU A 241 -23.69 -2.24 6.99
C GLU A 241 -22.46 -1.78 7.79
N VAL A 242 -21.36 -1.45 7.10
CA VAL A 242 -20.11 -0.97 7.71
C VAL A 242 -20.17 0.53 8.01
N ASN A 243 -21.07 1.28 7.35
CA ASN A 243 -21.16 2.74 7.36
C ASN A 243 -19.86 3.39 6.81
N ALA A 244 -19.47 2.99 5.60
CA ALA A 244 -18.27 3.48 4.93
C ALA A 244 -18.58 4.60 3.92
N GLU A 245 -17.75 5.65 3.89
CA GLU A 245 -17.87 6.76 2.91
C GLU A 245 -17.19 6.45 1.56
N SER A 246 -16.71 5.23 1.33
CA SER A 246 -15.89 4.86 0.17
C SER A 246 -16.45 3.65 -0.57
N LEU A 247 -16.83 3.83 -1.85
CA LEU A 247 -17.32 2.77 -2.73
C LEU A 247 -16.23 2.36 -3.74
N GLU A 248 -15.88 1.07 -3.79
CA GLU A 248 -14.82 0.58 -4.70
C GLU A 248 -15.35 0.03 -6.03
N VAL A 249 -14.85 0.59 -7.13
CA VAL A 249 -15.23 0.30 -8.52
C VAL A 249 -14.01 -0.16 -9.32
N SER A 250 -14.15 -1.28 -10.04
CA SER A 250 -13.12 -1.77 -10.96
C SER A 250 -13.17 -0.98 -12.27
N TYR A 251 -12.01 -0.50 -12.73
CA TYR A 251 -11.89 0.12 -14.05
C TYR A 251 -12.12 -0.90 -15.17
N GLU A 252 -11.76 -2.17 -14.99
CA GLU A 252 -11.95 -3.23 -16.00
C GLU A 252 -13.43 -3.52 -16.25
N HIS A 253 -14.26 -3.59 -15.19
CA HIS A 253 -15.71 -3.80 -15.31
C HIS A 253 -16.38 -2.65 -16.07
N LEU A 254 -15.88 -1.42 -15.84
CA LEU A 254 -16.35 -0.18 -16.45
C LEU A 254 -15.91 -0.11 -17.93
N ALA A 255 -14.68 -0.52 -18.24
CA ALA A 255 -14.18 -0.64 -19.61
C ALA A 255 -14.92 -1.71 -20.43
N ALA A 256 -15.20 -2.88 -19.83
CA ALA A 256 -15.90 -3.99 -20.48
C ALA A 256 -17.37 -3.67 -20.85
N THR A 257 -18.03 -2.78 -20.10
CA THR A 257 -19.43 -2.39 -20.36
C THR A 257 -19.57 -1.05 -21.09
N LYS A 258 -18.83 -0.01 -20.68
CA LYS A 258 -18.99 1.37 -21.17
C LYS A 258 -17.63 2.05 -21.36
N ALA A 259 -16.86 1.54 -22.34
CA ALA A 259 -15.51 2.00 -22.68
C ALA A 259 -15.38 3.54 -22.90
N THR A 260 -16.44 4.22 -23.34
CA THR A 260 -16.47 5.70 -23.46
C THR A 260 -16.30 6.38 -22.10
N LEU A 261 -17.00 5.91 -21.06
CA LEU A 261 -16.85 6.42 -19.70
C LEU A 261 -15.46 6.10 -19.12
N ALA A 262 -14.89 4.94 -19.45
CA ALA A 262 -13.53 4.57 -19.05
C ALA A 262 -12.48 5.53 -19.66
N TYR A 263 -12.59 5.78 -20.97
CA TYR A 263 -11.74 6.74 -21.69
C TYR A 263 -11.88 8.16 -21.12
N PHE A 264 -13.10 8.61 -20.82
CA PHE A 264 -13.31 9.91 -20.20
C PHE A 264 -12.67 9.96 -18.80
N LEU A 265 -12.88 8.94 -17.98
CA LEU A 265 -12.39 8.85 -16.59
C LEU A 265 -10.85 8.86 -16.49
N ALA A 266 -10.15 8.31 -17.48
CA ALA A 266 -8.70 8.35 -17.55
C ALA A 266 -8.15 9.77 -17.83
N ASN A 267 -8.84 10.54 -18.68
CA ASN A 267 -8.37 11.84 -19.20
C ASN A 267 -8.89 13.05 -18.40
N ALA A 268 -10.13 13.01 -17.90
CA ALA A 268 -10.76 14.10 -17.14
C ALA A 268 -11.31 13.65 -15.77
N PRO A 269 -10.53 12.93 -14.94
CA PRO A 269 -11.00 12.33 -13.69
C PRO A 269 -11.61 13.32 -12.69
N THR A 270 -11.16 14.58 -12.67
CA THR A 270 -11.60 15.57 -11.66
C THR A 270 -13.11 15.83 -11.71
N GLU A 271 -13.69 16.03 -12.89
CA GLU A 271 -15.12 16.31 -13.02
C GLU A 271 -15.96 15.02 -12.99
N ILE A 272 -15.43 13.94 -13.55
CA ILE A 272 -16.15 12.67 -13.66
C ILE A 272 -16.26 11.99 -12.30
N LEU A 273 -15.27 12.11 -11.42
CA LEU A 273 -15.38 11.63 -10.04
C LEU A 273 -16.47 12.39 -9.26
N LYS A 274 -16.62 13.71 -9.43
CA LYS A 274 -17.74 14.45 -8.80
C LYS A 274 -19.09 13.92 -9.27
N LEU A 275 -19.24 13.72 -10.59
CA LEU A 275 -20.47 13.16 -11.18
C LEU A 275 -20.75 11.73 -10.70
N PHE A 276 -19.71 10.92 -10.47
CA PHE A 276 -19.83 9.53 -10.03
C PHE A 276 -20.10 9.42 -8.53
N ASP A 277 -19.51 10.29 -7.70
CA ASP A 277 -19.79 10.43 -6.26
C ASP A 277 -21.27 10.78 -6.02
N GLU A 278 -21.82 11.72 -6.80
CA GLU A 278 -23.25 12.06 -6.78
C GLU A 278 -24.14 10.85 -7.17
N VAL A 279 -23.78 10.10 -8.23
CA VAL A 279 -24.52 8.89 -8.64
C VAL A 279 -24.42 7.76 -7.61
N ALA A 280 -23.25 7.60 -6.97
CA ALA A 280 -23.07 6.62 -5.91
C ALA A 280 -23.98 6.92 -4.71
N MET A 281 -24.10 8.19 -4.32
CA MET A 281 -25.05 8.62 -3.28
C MET A 281 -26.50 8.33 -3.68
N ASP A 282 -26.88 8.67 -4.92
CA ASP A 282 -28.20 8.40 -5.51
C ASP A 282 -28.59 6.90 -5.44
N VAL A 283 -27.66 6.00 -5.75
CA VAL A 283 -27.91 4.54 -5.73
C VAL A 283 -27.88 3.99 -4.30
N VAL A 284 -27.05 4.53 -3.41
CA VAL A 284 -27.05 4.16 -1.98
C VAL A 284 -28.36 4.57 -1.30
N LEU A 285 -28.91 5.75 -1.62
CA LEU A 285 -30.20 6.21 -1.08
C LEU A 285 -31.40 5.36 -1.52
N ILE A 286 -31.34 4.72 -2.71
CA ILE A 286 -32.35 3.73 -3.15
C ILE A 286 -32.36 2.50 -2.22
N HIS A 287 -31.21 2.09 -1.69
CA HIS A 287 -31.11 0.98 -0.74
C HIS A 287 -31.32 1.41 0.72
N TYR A 288 -30.88 2.60 1.10
CA TYR A 288 -30.89 3.11 2.48
C TYR A 288 -31.34 4.59 2.53
N PRO A 289 -32.65 4.89 2.57
CA PRO A 289 -33.16 6.27 2.51
C PRO A 289 -32.70 7.21 3.63
N ASP A 290 -32.32 6.69 4.80
CA ASP A 290 -31.83 7.50 5.93
C ASP A 290 -30.30 7.75 5.90
N TYR A 291 -29.55 7.27 4.89
CA TYR A 291 -28.07 7.30 4.88
C TYR A 291 -27.47 8.72 4.91
N GLU A 292 -28.19 9.71 4.38
CA GLU A 292 -27.84 11.14 4.39
C GLU A 292 -27.50 11.67 5.81
N ARG A 293 -28.05 11.06 6.87
CA ARG A 293 -27.76 11.45 8.26
C ARG A 293 -26.41 10.95 8.78
N ILE A 294 -25.75 10.02 8.07
CA ILE A 294 -24.51 9.37 8.49
C ILE A 294 -23.34 10.02 7.75
N HIS A 295 -23.38 10.03 6.42
CA HIS A 295 -22.46 10.75 5.55
C HIS A 295 -23.25 11.51 4.48
N SER A 296 -22.88 12.77 4.23
CA SER A 296 -23.52 13.62 3.21
C SER A 296 -23.00 13.38 1.79
N GLU A 297 -21.86 12.69 1.66
CA GLU A 297 -21.13 12.43 0.42
C GLU A 297 -20.50 11.04 0.47
N ILE A 298 -20.33 10.39 -0.69
CA ILE A 298 -19.69 9.09 -0.85
C ILE A 298 -18.65 9.22 -1.97
N HIS A 299 -17.45 8.71 -1.76
CA HIS A 299 -16.32 8.87 -2.69
C HIS A 299 -15.99 7.56 -3.43
N VAL A 300 -15.98 7.60 -4.76
CA VAL A 300 -15.76 6.41 -5.60
C VAL A 300 -14.26 6.14 -5.82
N ARG A 301 -13.80 5.06 -5.19
CA ARG A 301 -12.42 4.55 -5.21
C ARG A 301 -12.22 3.63 -6.41
N ILE A 302 -11.51 4.13 -7.43
CA ILE A 302 -11.16 3.32 -8.61
C ILE A 302 -10.04 2.34 -8.25
N PHE A 303 -10.16 1.08 -8.64
CA PHE A 303 -9.08 0.10 -8.61
C PHE A 303 -8.87 -0.57 -9.98
N ASP A 304 -7.72 -1.21 -10.11
CA ASP A 304 -7.20 -1.89 -11.30
C ASP A 304 -7.24 -1.09 -12.61
N LEU A 305 -6.55 0.06 -12.61
CA LEU A 305 -6.12 0.72 -13.83
C LEU A 305 -5.09 -0.17 -14.58
N PRO A 306 -5.27 -0.48 -15.88
CA PRO A 306 -4.37 -1.40 -16.59
C PRO A 306 -2.99 -0.80 -16.90
N VAL A 307 -2.84 0.53 -16.85
CA VAL A 307 -1.57 1.20 -17.13
C VAL A 307 -0.87 1.56 -15.83
N HIS A 308 0.27 0.91 -15.56
CA HIS A 308 1.12 1.15 -14.40
C HIS A 308 2.33 2.03 -14.76
N TYR A 309 2.62 3.04 -13.94
CA TYR A 309 3.75 3.95 -14.12
C TYR A 309 4.69 3.95 -12.90
N THR A 310 6.00 4.04 -13.16
CA THR A 310 7.00 4.39 -12.13
C THR A 310 7.06 5.91 -11.91
N LEU A 311 7.46 6.34 -10.71
CA LEU A 311 7.60 7.77 -10.35
C LEU A 311 8.55 8.56 -11.27
N ARG A 312 9.49 7.87 -11.94
CA ARG A 312 10.43 8.40 -12.94
C ARG A 312 9.88 8.46 -14.36
N GLN A 313 8.82 7.73 -14.68
CA GLN A 313 8.14 7.83 -15.99
C GLN A 313 7.18 9.02 -16.05
N LEU A 314 6.75 9.59 -14.92
CA LEU A 314 5.87 10.77 -14.88
C LEU A 314 6.48 11.97 -15.63
N ARG A 315 5.67 12.62 -16.46
CA ARG A 315 5.98 13.73 -17.40
C ARG A 315 4.78 14.67 -17.52
N GLN A 316 4.95 15.79 -18.22
CA GLN A 316 3.88 16.77 -18.48
C GLN A 316 2.65 16.17 -19.19
N SER A 317 2.84 15.13 -20.01
CA SER A 317 1.79 14.36 -20.69
C SER A 317 0.80 13.65 -19.76
N HIS A 318 1.08 13.58 -18.46
CA HIS A 318 0.21 12.95 -17.47
C HIS A 318 -0.47 13.97 -16.54
N LEU A 319 -0.30 15.28 -16.78
CA LEU A 319 -0.95 16.32 -15.98
C LEU A 319 -2.48 16.23 -16.10
N ASN A 320 -3.16 16.33 -14.95
CA ASN A 320 -4.60 16.19 -14.75
C ASN A 320 -5.23 14.82 -15.09
N CYS A 321 -4.51 13.95 -15.81
CA CYS A 321 -4.90 12.55 -16.06
C CYS A 321 -4.85 11.69 -14.78
N LEU A 322 -5.55 10.54 -14.83
CA LEU A 322 -5.51 9.51 -13.80
C LEU A 322 -4.30 8.59 -14.02
N VAL A 323 -3.49 8.37 -12.96
CA VAL A 323 -2.31 7.50 -13.02
C VAL A 323 -2.29 6.49 -11.86
N ARG A 324 -1.84 5.26 -12.14
CA ARG A 324 -1.52 4.20 -11.17
C ARG A 324 -0.01 4.14 -10.97
N VAL A 325 0.45 4.34 -9.73
CA VAL A 325 1.88 4.47 -9.40
C VAL A 325 2.21 3.71 -8.12
N SER A 326 3.22 2.83 -8.17
CA SER A 326 3.73 2.11 -6.99
C SER A 326 4.95 2.78 -6.35
N GLY A 327 5.12 2.60 -5.04
CA GLY A 327 6.33 2.99 -4.32
C GLY A 327 6.33 2.63 -2.84
N VAL A 328 7.45 2.88 -2.16
CA VAL A 328 7.60 2.76 -0.70
C VAL A 328 7.25 4.08 -0.04
N VAL A 329 6.43 4.05 1.02
CA VAL A 329 6.20 5.25 1.84
C VAL A 329 7.44 5.55 2.67
N THR A 330 8.05 6.72 2.47
CA THR A 330 9.21 7.16 3.26
C THR A 330 8.84 8.01 4.46
N ARG A 331 7.83 8.87 4.34
CA ARG A 331 7.33 9.74 5.41
C ARG A 331 5.82 9.94 5.28
N ARG A 332 5.20 10.30 6.39
CA ARG A 332 3.82 10.78 6.46
C ARG A 332 3.73 11.90 7.49
N THR A 333 2.92 12.90 7.22
CA THR A 333 2.58 13.92 8.23
C THR A 333 1.60 13.34 9.26
N GLY A 334 1.35 14.09 10.34
CA GLY A 334 0.10 13.95 11.09
C GLY A 334 -1.13 14.21 10.20
N VAL A 335 -2.30 13.83 10.69
CA VAL A 335 -3.59 14.20 10.09
C VAL A 335 -3.92 15.63 10.51
N PHE A 336 -4.28 16.48 9.56
CA PHE A 336 -4.67 17.87 9.79
C PHE A 336 -6.08 18.13 9.24
N PRO A 337 -6.93 18.92 9.94
CA PRO A 337 -8.20 19.37 9.38
C PRO A 337 -7.96 20.52 8.39
N GLN A 338 -8.19 20.28 7.11
CA GLN A 338 -8.20 21.30 6.06
C GLN A 338 -9.62 21.86 5.91
N LEU A 339 -9.76 23.13 5.54
CA LEU A 339 -11.06 23.71 5.19
C LEU A 339 -11.55 23.16 3.83
N LYS A 340 -12.85 22.83 3.73
CA LYS A 340 -13.54 22.51 2.46
C LYS A 340 -14.49 23.63 2.06
N TYR A 341 -15.48 23.92 2.90
CA TYR A 341 -16.42 25.02 2.69
C TYR A 341 -16.06 26.16 3.63
N VAL A 342 -15.53 27.23 3.06
CA VAL A 342 -15.08 28.43 3.76
C VAL A 342 -16.23 29.45 3.78
N LYS A 343 -16.69 29.79 4.98
CA LYS A 343 -17.66 30.87 5.21
C LYS A 343 -16.97 32.03 5.91
N VAL A 344 -17.22 33.24 5.42
CA VAL A 344 -16.36 34.39 5.69
C VAL A 344 -17.17 35.59 6.16
N ASP A 345 -16.98 36.00 7.40
CA ASP A 345 -17.76 37.07 7.99
C ASP A 345 -17.12 38.43 7.66
N CYS A 346 -17.94 39.35 7.13
CA CYS A 346 -17.48 40.68 6.79
C CYS A 346 -17.56 41.61 8.01
N THR A 347 -16.40 41.91 8.60
CA THR A 347 -16.23 42.76 9.80
C THR A 347 -16.98 44.10 9.77
N LYS A 348 -17.26 44.67 8.58
CA LYS A 348 -17.96 45.96 8.43
C LYS A 348 -19.49 45.87 8.38
N CYS A 349 -20.07 44.68 8.14
CA CYS A 349 -21.52 44.53 7.99
C CYS A 349 -22.12 43.29 8.69
N GLY A 350 -21.31 42.43 9.31
CA GLY A 350 -21.76 41.27 10.07
C GLY A 350 -22.37 40.12 9.23
N VAL A 351 -22.45 40.28 7.91
CA VAL A 351 -23.00 39.24 7.01
C VAL A 351 -21.95 38.16 6.74
N THR A 352 -22.39 36.90 6.86
CA THR A 352 -21.61 35.71 6.50
C THR A 352 -21.60 35.53 4.97
N LEU A 353 -20.47 35.73 4.32
CA LEU A 353 -20.32 35.57 2.87
C LEU A 353 -20.04 34.11 2.49
N GLY A 354 -20.86 33.60 1.57
CA GLY A 354 -20.64 32.38 0.81
C GLY A 354 -20.68 31.06 1.60
N PRO A 355 -20.69 29.95 0.85
CA PRO A 355 -19.82 28.82 1.08
C PRO A 355 -18.80 28.75 -0.08
N PHE A 356 -17.63 29.35 0.09
CA PHE A 356 -16.58 29.25 -0.91
C PHE A 356 -15.93 27.86 -0.83
N GLN A 357 -15.74 27.19 -1.96
CA GLN A 357 -14.99 25.94 -2.00
C GLN A 357 -13.49 26.25 -1.94
N GLN A 358 -12.80 25.66 -0.96
CA GLN A 358 -11.36 25.78 -0.77
C GLN A 358 -10.68 24.62 -1.49
N GLU A 359 -10.16 24.87 -2.69
CA GLU A 359 -9.34 23.90 -3.40
C GLU A 359 -8.00 23.67 -2.68
N SER A 360 -7.38 22.52 -2.92
CA SER A 360 -6.15 22.10 -2.24
C SER A 360 -4.95 23.04 -2.48
N ASN A 361 -4.98 23.83 -3.55
CA ASN A 361 -3.80 24.51 -4.10
C ASN A 361 -3.83 26.05 -3.99
N VAL A 362 -5.01 26.69 -3.87
CA VAL A 362 -5.17 28.15 -3.97
C VAL A 362 -5.95 28.71 -2.78
N GLU A 363 -5.33 29.56 -1.97
CA GLU A 363 -5.99 30.23 -0.83
C GLU A 363 -7.17 31.12 -1.30
N VAL A 364 -8.39 30.86 -0.80
CA VAL A 364 -9.56 31.68 -1.15
C VAL A 364 -9.48 33.06 -0.50
N LYS A 365 -8.94 34.03 -1.24
CA LYS A 365 -8.84 35.43 -0.83
C LYS A 365 -10.03 36.24 -1.37
N VAL A 366 -11.11 36.26 -0.59
CA VAL A 366 -12.27 37.14 -0.85
C VAL A 366 -11.79 38.59 -0.89
N THR A 367 -11.89 39.25 -2.04
CA THR A 367 -11.39 40.62 -2.24
C THR A 367 -12.47 41.68 -2.01
N TYR A 368 -13.75 41.30 -2.06
CA TYR A 368 -14.91 42.18 -2.15
C TYR A 368 -16.11 41.56 -1.42
N CYS A 369 -16.86 42.39 -0.66
CA CYS A 369 -18.10 41.98 -0.02
C CYS A 369 -19.29 42.42 -0.88
N GLN A 370 -20.11 41.48 -1.36
CA GLN A 370 -21.31 41.77 -2.15
C GLN A 370 -22.27 42.76 -1.45
N ASN A 371 -22.41 42.68 -0.12
CA ASN A 371 -23.41 43.45 0.63
C ASN A 371 -22.96 44.87 1.05
N CYS A 372 -21.65 45.11 1.23
CA CYS A 372 -21.13 46.44 1.61
C CYS A 372 -20.21 47.08 0.55
N GLN A 373 -20.04 46.42 -0.60
CA GLN A 373 -19.23 46.82 -1.77
C GLN A 373 -17.78 47.22 -1.49
N SER A 374 -17.28 46.98 -0.28
CA SER A 374 -15.98 47.50 0.16
C SER A 374 -14.96 46.38 0.36
N ARG A 375 -13.71 46.69 0.04
CA ARG A 375 -12.56 45.87 0.45
C ARG A 375 -12.38 46.07 1.96
N GLY A 376 -12.30 44.99 2.72
CA GLY A 376 -12.24 45.02 4.18
C GLY A 376 -11.60 43.76 4.74
N PRO A 377 -11.18 43.78 6.02
CA PRO A 377 -10.68 42.58 6.68
C PRO A 377 -11.82 41.58 6.85
N PHE A 378 -11.54 40.33 6.52
CA PHE A 378 -12.47 39.23 6.47
C PHE A 378 -12.07 38.18 7.52
N THR A 379 -13.02 37.71 8.32
CA THR A 379 -12.78 36.76 9.41
C THR A 379 -13.43 35.42 9.11
N LEU A 380 -12.69 34.33 9.29
CA LEU A 380 -13.20 32.96 9.08
C LEU A 380 -14.27 32.61 10.14
N ASN A 381 -15.44 32.15 9.71
CA ASN A 381 -16.49 31.69 10.63
C ASN A 381 -16.31 30.20 10.97
N SER A 382 -15.62 29.91 12.08
CA SER A 382 -15.28 28.54 12.49
C SER A 382 -16.49 27.65 12.84
N GLU A 383 -17.66 28.23 13.09
CA GLU A 383 -18.88 27.47 13.43
C GLU A 383 -19.60 26.91 12.20
N LYS A 384 -19.49 27.60 11.05
CA LYS A 384 -20.22 27.28 9.82
C LYS A 384 -19.31 26.83 8.67
N THR A 385 -18.00 26.78 8.89
CA THR A 385 -17.02 26.16 7.99
C THR A 385 -17.02 24.65 8.10
N VAL A 386 -17.05 23.96 6.96
CA VAL A 386 -16.88 22.49 6.94
C VAL A 386 -15.41 22.17 6.75
N TYR A 387 -14.88 21.31 7.62
CA TYR A 387 -13.53 20.77 7.54
C TYR A 387 -13.53 19.39 6.88
N ARG A 388 -12.43 19.04 6.21
CA ARG A 388 -12.12 17.70 5.70
C ARG A 388 -10.75 17.26 6.22
N ASN A 389 -10.53 15.96 6.36
CA ASN A 389 -9.22 15.46 6.77
C ASN A 389 -8.22 15.54 5.60
N TYR A 390 -6.99 15.95 5.92
CA TYR A 390 -5.86 16.06 5.00
C TYR A 390 -4.63 15.39 5.62
N GLN A 391 -3.90 14.62 4.82
CA GLN A 391 -2.60 14.08 5.19
C GLN A 391 -1.66 14.10 3.98
N LYS A 392 -0.39 14.45 4.21
CA LYS A 392 0.65 14.43 3.17
C LYS A 392 1.59 13.24 3.38
N LEU A 393 1.96 12.60 2.29
CA LEU A 393 2.73 11.37 2.23
C LEU A 393 3.89 11.56 1.23
N THR A 394 5.07 11.00 1.50
CA THR A 394 6.19 11.03 0.53
C THR A 394 6.45 9.63 0.00
N LEU A 395 6.18 9.41 -1.29
CA LEU A 395 6.29 8.13 -1.97
C LEU A 395 7.61 8.07 -2.73
N GLN A 396 8.41 7.03 -2.52
CA GLN A 396 9.71 6.79 -3.15
C GLN A 396 9.65 5.56 -4.07
N GLU A 397 10.47 5.52 -5.13
CA GLU A 397 10.60 4.31 -5.97
C GLU A 397 11.01 3.10 -5.12
N SER A 398 10.36 1.96 -5.34
CA SER A 398 10.71 0.70 -4.65
C SER A 398 12.11 0.23 -5.07
N PRO A 399 12.98 -0.18 -4.13
CA PRO A 399 14.41 -0.36 -4.42
C PRO A 399 14.69 -1.44 -5.48
N GLY A 400 13.79 -2.42 -5.64
CA GLY A 400 13.89 -3.43 -6.70
C GLY A 400 13.50 -2.96 -8.10
N THR A 401 12.88 -1.79 -8.27
CA THR A 401 12.54 -1.22 -9.60
C THR A 401 13.53 -0.15 -10.07
N VAL A 402 14.47 0.26 -9.21
CA VAL A 402 15.46 1.30 -9.53
C VAL A 402 16.59 0.71 -10.39
N PRO A 403 16.90 1.28 -11.57
CA PRO A 403 18.05 0.83 -12.37
C PRO A 403 19.36 1.09 -11.63
N ALA A 404 20.25 0.09 -11.63
CA ALA A 404 21.49 0.11 -10.86
C ALA A 404 22.32 1.39 -11.06
N GLY A 405 22.91 1.89 -9.96
CA GLY A 405 23.73 3.10 -9.95
C GLY A 405 22.96 4.43 -10.02
N ARG A 406 21.64 4.45 -10.17
CA ARG A 406 20.84 5.71 -10.20
C ARG A 406 20.11 5.97 -8.88
N LEU A 407 20.09 7.22 -8.46
CA LEU A 407 19.35 7.65 -7.27
C LEU A 407 17.83 7.44 -7.46
N PRO A 408 17.11 6.88 -6.46
CA PRO A 408 15.65 6.78 -6.47
C PRO A 408 15.02 8.18 -6.40
N ARG A 409 13.91 8.37 -7.13
CA ARG A 409 13.09 9.59 -7.05
C ARG A 409 11.97 9.43 -6.02
N GLN A 410 11.49 10.57 -5.52
CA GLN A 410 10.34 10.68 -4.63
C GLN A 410 9.33 11.70 -5.17
N ARG A 411 8.05 11.53 -4.84
CA ARG A 411 6.98 12.51 -5.08
C ARG A 411 6.11 12.66 -3.85
N ASP A 412 5.46 13.81 -3.75
CA ASP A 412 4.48 14.10 -2.71
C ASP A 412 3.10 13.58 -3.15
N VAL A 413 2.45 12.82 -2.26
CA VAL A 413 1.08 12.32 -2.43
C VAL A 413 0.20 12.97 -1.36
N VAL A 414 -0.98 13.45 -1.75
CA VAL A 414 -2.00 13.99 -0.83
C VAL A 414 -3.12 12.97 -0.66
N LEU A 415 -3.43 12.68 0.60
CA LEU A 415 -4.55 11.84 1.02
C LEU A 415 -5.63 12.73 1.62
N LEU A 416 -6.89 12.50 1.22
CA LEU A 416 -8.06 13.21 1.70
C LEU A 416 -9.09 12.22 2.24
N TRP A 417 -9.96 12.69 3.14
CA TRP A 417 -11.11 11.91 3.64
C TRP A 417 -10.67 10.57 4.28
N ASP A 418 -11.45 9.50 4.14
CA ASP A 418 -11.13 8.13 4.53
C ASP A 418 -9.74 7.58 4.09
N LEU A 419 -9.02 8.21 3.14
CA LEU A 419 -7.67 7.72 2.75
C LEU A 419 -6.57 7.94 3.81
N ILE A 420 -6.82 8.76 4.84
CA ILE A 420 -5.88 9.05 5.92
C ILE A 420 -5.52 7.82 6.78
N ASP A 421 -4.29 7.81 7.33
CA ASP A 421 -3.67 6.75 8.15
C ASP A 421 -3.65 5.32 7.56
N LYS A 422 -4.28 5.09 6.39
CA LYS A 422 -4.24 3.80 5.68
C LYS A 422 -2.81 3.32 5.45
N ALA A 423 -1.91 4.21 5.02
CA ALA A 423 -0.51 3.89 4.75
C ALA A 423 0.46 4.30 5.87
N LYS A 424 1.47 3.46 6.13
CA LYS A 424 2.53 3.67 7.15
C LYS A 424 3.92 3.73 6.49
N PRO A 425 4.91 4.41 7.11
CA PRO A 425 6.27 4.43 6.58
C PRO A 425 6.85 3.01 6.53
N GLY A 426 7.59 2.72 5.46
CA GLY A 426 8.11 1.39 5.16
C GLY A 426 7.15 0.44 4.44
N GLU A 427 5.86 0.77 4.32
CA GLU A 427 4.92 -0.03 3.53
C GLU A 427 5.07 0.26 2.03
N GLU A 428 5.08 -0.79 1.19
CA GLU A 428 4.89 -0.68 -0.25
C GLU A 428 3.41 -0.50 -0.60
N ILE A 429 3.12 0.60 -1.28
CA ILE A 429 1.77 0.98 -1.71
C ILE A 429 1.69 1.28 -3.20
N GLU A 430 0.48 1.13 -3.71
CA GLU A 430 0.05 1.46 -5.04
C GLU A 430 -1.04 2.53 -4.95
N VAL A 431 -0.77 3.69 -5.53
CA VAL A 431 -1.65 4.86 -5.51
C VAL A 431 -2.26 5.03 -6.90
N THR A 432 -3.58 5.01 -6.97
CA THR A 432 -4.31 5.50 -8.14
C THR A 432 -4.79 6.92 -7.84
N GLY A 433 -4.34 7.90 -8.60
CA GLY A 433 -4.59 9.32 -8.30
C GLY A 433 -4.43 10.25 -9.49
N THR A 434 -4.87 11.50 -9.33
CA THR A 434 -4.74 12.53 -10.37
C THR A 434 -3.42 13.27 -10.20
N TYR A 435 -2.63 13.36 -11.27
CA TYR A 435 -1.30 13.99 -11.20
C TYR A 435 -1.42 15.49 -11.49
N ARG A 436 -1.31 16.31 -10.44
CA ARG A 436 -1.54 17.75 -10.49
C ARG A 436 -0.24 18.54 -10.34
N ASN A 437 -0.22 19.75 -10.88
CA ASN A 437 0.79 20.75 -10.58
C ASN A 437 0.27 21.76 -9.53
N ASN A 438 1.19 22.43 -8.86
CA ASN A 438 0.92 23.59 -8.02
C ASN A 438 2.01 24.65 -8.23
N TYR A 439 1.66 25.92 -8.18
CA TYR A 439 2.62 27.02 -8.31
C TYR A 439 3.25 27.34 -6.96
N ASP A 440 4.56 27.10 -6.83
CA ASP A 440 5.34 27.47 -5.66
C ASP A 440 6.35 28.58 -6.00
N ALA A 441 6.15 29.75 -5.41
CA ALA A 441 7.03 30.90 -5.59
C ALA A 441 8.45 30.66 -5.01
N GLN A 442 8.62 29.76 -4.04
CA GLN A 442 9.95 29.44 -3.49
C GLN A 442 10.80 28.64 -4.48
N LEU A 443 10.19 27.70 -5.19
CA LEU A 443 10.82 26.96 -6.28
C LEU A 443 11.24 27.88 -7.44
N ASN A 444 10.36 28.79 -7.85
CA ASN A 444 10.66 29.78 -8.89
C ASN A 444 11.87 30.66 -8.50
N ASN A 445 11.84 31.26 -7.29
CA ASN A 445 12.91 32.12 -6.78
C ASN A 445 14.28 31.43 -6.65
N ARG A 446 14.32 30.10 -6.40
CA ARG A 446 15.59 29.35 -6.28
C ARG A 446 16.10 28.86 -7.63
N ASN A 447 15.20 28.48 -8.54
CA ASN A 447 15.57 27.82 -9.79
C ASN A 447 15.76 28.80 -10.96
N GLY A 448 15.35 30.06 -10.85
CA GLY A 448 15.46 31.08 -11.92
C GLY A 448 14.44 30.95 -13.05
N PHE A 449 13.79 29.79 -13.16
CA PHE A 449 12.74 29.46 -14.12
C PHE A 449 11.43 29.12 -13.42
N PRO A 450 10.25 29.33 -14.05
CA PRO A 450 8.93 29.06 -13.48
C PRO A 450 8.63 27.56 -13.34
N VAL A 451 9.28 26.91 -12.37
CA VAL A 451 9.12 25.48 -12.08
C VAL A 451 7.94 25.26 -11.12
N PHE A 452 6.90 24.60 -11.62
CA PHE A 452 5.77 24.16 -10.81
C PHE A 452 6.14 22.94 -9.96
N ALA A 453 5.64 22.89 -8.72
CA ALA A 453 5.67 21.69 -7.89
C ALA A 453 4.66 20.67 -8.45
N THR A 454 4.92 19.37 -8.25
CA THR A 454 4.06 18.28 -8.74
C THR A 454 3.57 17.42 -7.57
N ILE A 455 2.26 17.21 -7.48
CA ILE A 455 1.60 16.51 -6.37
C ILE A 455 0.64 15.46 -6.95
N LEU A 456 0.66 14.25 -6.41
CA LEU A 456 -0.33 13.22 -6.74
C LEU A 456 -1.49 13.31 -5.75
N GLU A 457 -2.68 13.66 -6.20
CA GLU A 457 -3.89 13.65 -5.37
C GLU A 457 -4.52 12.25 -5.46
N ALA A 458 -4.39 11.47 -4.39
CA ALA A 458 -4.82 10.07 -4.40
C ALA A 458 -6.34 9.96 -4.42
N ASN A 459 -6.88 9.17 -5.38
CA ASN A 459 -8.25 8.71 -5.29
C ASN A 459 -8.33 7.35 -4.55
N ASN A 460 -7.38 6.46 -4.77
CA ASN A 460 -7.31 5.17 -4.08
C ASN A 460 -5.87 4.84 -3.67
N VAL A 461 -5.72 4.17 -2.54
CA VAL A 461 -4.44 3.68 -2.00
C VAL A 461 -4.61 2.22 -1.60
N VAL A 462 -4.01 1.34 -2.37
CA VAL A 462 -3.95 -0.10 -2.11
C VAL A 462 -2.54 -0.45 -1.66
N LYS A 463 -2.35 -1.30 -0.64
CA LYS A 463 -0.99 -1.76 -0.28
C LYS A 463 -0.64 -3.00 -1.08
N ALA A 464 0.61 -3.19 -1.48
CA ALA A 464 1.04 -4.44 -2.11
C ALA A 464 0.80 -5.65 -1.16
N HIS A 465 1.14 -5.49 0.12
CA HIS A 465 0.83 -6.50 1.15
C HIS A 465 -0.67 -6.68 1.44
N ASP A 466 -1.53 -5.73 1.05
CA ASP A 466 -2.98 -5.76 1.28
C ASP A 466 -3.78 -6.06 0.00
N GLN A 467 -3.16 -6.15 -1.17
CA GLN A 467 -3.62 -7.06 -2.23
C GLN A 467 -3.45 -8.50 -1.74
N LEU A 468 -2.30 -8.79 -1.11
CA LEU A 468 -1.98 -10.11 -0.56
C LEU A 468 -2.84 -10.50 0.66
N ALA A 469 -3.23 -9.56 1.53
CA ALA A 469 -4.11 -9.80 2.67
C ALA A 469 -5.59 -9.43 2.41
N GLY A 470 -5.86 -8.59 1.41
CA GLY A 470 -7.17 -8.04 1.06
C GLY A 470 -7.72 -8.54 -0.28
N PHE A 471 -7.35 -9.77 -0.69
CA PHE A 471 -8.34 -10.64 -1.33
C PHE A 471 -9.59 -10.63 -0.44
N ARG A 472 -10.60 -9.85 -0.83
CA ARG A 472 -11.91 -9.81 -0.17
C ARG A 472 -12.42 -11.25 -0.15
N MET A 473 -12.53 -11.81 1.04
CA MET A 473 -13.10 -13.13 1.25
C MET A 473 -14.52 -13.10 0.70
N THR A 474 -14.74 -13.65 -0.49
CA THR A 474 -16.09 -13.82 -1.01
C THR A 474 -16.83 -14.82 -0.12
N GLU A 475 -18.16 -14.79 -0.13
CA GLU A 475 -18.93 -15.81 0.58
C GLU A 475 -18.65 -17.22 0.01
N GLU A 476 -18.13 -17.29 -1.22
CA GLU A 476 -17.67 -18.48 -1.91
C GLU A 476 -16.30 -18.94 -1.39
N ASP A 477 -15.30 -18.05 -1.28
CA ASP A 477 -14.01 -18.32 -0.63
C ASP A 477 -14.21 -18.86 0.79
N GLU A 478 -15.09 -18.23 1.57
CA GLU A 478 -15.39 -18.67 2.92
C GLU A 478 -16.08 -20.04 2.92
N GLN A 479 -16.97 -20.31 1.95
CA GLN A 479 -17.55 -21.64 1.76
C GLN A 479 -16.51 -22.69 1.36
N GLU A 480 -15.55 -22.37 0.48
CA GLU A 480 -14.45 -23.28 0.11
C GLU A 480 -13.58 -23.62 1.31
N ILE A 481 -13.18 -22.60 2.08
CA ILE A 481 -12.40 -22.75 3.32
C ILE A 481 -13.16 -23.58 4.37
N ARG A 482 -14.49 -23.41 4.46
CA ARG A 482 -15.41 -24.23 5.30
C ARG A 482 -15.71 -25.63 4.74
N LYS A 483 -15.44 -25.91 3.46
CA LYS A 483 -15.46 -27.27 2.87
C LYS A 483 -14.15 -27.97 3.21
N LEU A 484 -13.02 -27.35 2.90
CA LEU A 484 -11.66 -27.88 3.13
C LEU A 484 -11.35 -28.15 4.61
N SER A 485 -11.85 -27.33 5.55
CA SER A 485 -11.60 -27.54 6.98
C SER A 485 -12.22 -28.81 7.57
N LYS A 486 -13.19 -29.42 6.87
CA LYS A 486 -13.85 -30.66 7.28
C LYS A 486 -13.05 -31.92 6.90
N ASP A 487 -12.02 -31.79 6.07
CA ASP A 487 -11.17 -32.92 5.69
C ASP A 487 -10.35 -33.42 6.90
N PRO A 488 -10.42 -34.72 7.25
CA PRO A 488 -9.68 -35.26 8.40
C PRO A 488 -8.14 -35.22 8.22
N GLN A 489 -7.65 -34.92 7.02
CA GLN A 489 -6.23 -34.78 6.67
C GLN A 489 -5.80 -33.34 6.33
N ILE A 490 -6.64 -32.33 6.64
CA ILE A 490 -6.36 -30.91 6.30
C ILE A 490 -4.99 -30.42 6.81
N VAL A 491 -4.59 -30.82 8.03
CA VAL A 491 -3.29 -30.46 8.63
C VAL A 491 -2.12 -30.96 7.77
N ASP A 492 -2.20 -32.20 7.30
CA ASP A 492 -1.12 -32.83 6.52
C ASP A 492 -1.11 -32.28 5.07
N LYS A 493 -2.28 -31.91 4.50
CA LYS A 493 -2.37 -31.15 3.23
C LYS A 493 -1.71 -29.77 3.33
N ILE A 494 -1.98 -29.02 4.40
CA ILE A 494 -1.37 -27.70 4.65
C ILE A 494 0.16 -27.80 4.77
N ILE A 495 0.67 -28.78 5.54
CA ILE A 495 2.11 -29.00 5.71
C ILE A 495 2.80 -29.32 4.37
N ASN A 496 2.15 -30.09 3.48
CA ASN A 496 2.68 -30.41 2.16
C ASN A 496 2.60 -29.23 1.16
N SER A 497 1.56 -28.41 1.23
CA SER A 497 1.39 -27.19 0.41
C SER A 497 2.39 -26.09 0.78
N ILE A 498 2.95 -26.10 2.01
CA ILE A 498 3.99 -25.17 2.44
C ILE A 498 5.34 -25.47 1.77
N ALA A 499 5.92 -24.42 1.16
CA ALA A 499 7.18 -24.45 0.41
C ALA A 499 7.26 -25.63 -0.58
N PRO A 500 6.38 -25.69 -1.61
CA PRO A 500 6.27 -26.86 -2.49
C PRO A 500 7.52 -27.08 -3.35
N SER A 501 8.36 -26.03 -3.52
CA SER A 501 9.68 -26.05 -4.16
C SER A 501 10.79 -26.68 -3.32
N ILE A 502 10.51 -27.15 -2.10
CA ILE A 502 11.48 -27.82 -1.22
C ILE A 502 10.97 -29.24 -0.96
N TYR A 503 11.78 -30.23 -1.35
CA TYR A 503 11.53 -31.65 -1.10
C TYR A 503 11.83 -32.02 0.36
N GLY A 504 11.10 -33.00 0.90
CA GLY A 504 11.29 -33.48 2.27
C GLY A 504 11.01 -32.43 3.34
N HIS A 505 11.87 -32.41 4.37
CA HIS A 505 11.85 -31.44 5.48
C HIS A 505 10.48 -31.17 6.12
N THR A 506 9.65 -32.22 6.28
CA THR A 506 8.30 -32.15 6.87
C THR A 506 8.28 -31.44 8.23
N ASP A 507 9.33 -31.60 9.02
CA ASP A 507 9.41 -31.06 10.37
C ASP A 507 9.61 -29.53 10.35
N ILE A 508 10.41 -29.03 9.39
CA ILE A 508 10.57 -27.58 9.13
C ILE A 508 9.25 -27.00 8.62
N LYS A 509 8.62 -27.67 7.64
CA LYS A 509 7.33 -27.24 7.09
C LYS A 509 6.24 -27.19 8.17
N THR A 510 6.24 -28.15 9.08
CA THR A 510 5.34 -28.19 10.24
C THR A 510 5.63 -27.03 11.21
N ALA A 511 6.89 -26.77 11.55
CA ALA A 511 7.25 -25.66 12.44
C ALA A 511 6.87 -24.28 11.86
N VAL A 512 7.11 -24.07 10.56
CA VAL A 512 6.73 -22.85 9.84
C VAL A 512 5.21 -22.71 9.74
N ALA A 513 4.47 -23.80 9.48
CA ALA A 513 3.01 -23.80 9.53
C ALA A 513 2.50 -23.31 10.90
N LEU A 514 3.00 -23.92 11.98
CA LEU A 514 2.59 -23.58 13.35
C LEU A 514 2.87 -22.11 13.69
N SER A 515 3.99 -21.54 13.24
CA SER A 515 4.31 -20.12 13.43
C SER A 515 3.40 -19.19 12.60
N LEU A 516 3.09 -19.56 11.34
CA LEU A 516 2.18 -18.80 10.47
C LEU A 516 0.73 -18.78 10.99
N PHE A 517 0.23 -19.87 11.58
CA PHE A 517 -1.11 -19.90 12.20
C PHE A 517 -1.13 -19.30 13.62
N GLY A 518 -0.08 -19.52 14.42
CA GLY A 518 0.09 -19.00 15.78
C GLY A 518 -0.88 -19.57 16.83
N GLY A 519 -0.55 -19.42 18.11
CA GLY A 519 -1.43 -19.73 19.25
C GLY A 519 -2.29 -18.54 19.70
N VAL A 520 -3.07 -18.71 20.77
CA VAL A 520 -3.95 -17.65 21.31
C VAL A 520 -3.21 -16.87 22.40
N ALA A 521 -3.06 -15.55 22.20
CA ALA A 521 -2.55 -14.67 23.24
C ALA A 521 -3.61 -14.50 24.35
N LYS A 522 -3.20 -14.67 25.61
CA LYS A 522 -4.11 -14.73 26.76
C LYS A 522 -3.76 -13.68 27.80
N THR A 523 -4.71 -12.83 28.15
CA THR A 523 -4.59 -11.91 29.29
C THR A 523 -5.31 -12.51 30.48
N ALA A 524 -4.56 -12.89 31.52
CA ALA A 524 -5.15 -13.35 32.78
C ALA A 524 -5.84 -12.18 33.50
N LYS A 525 -6.88 -12.48 34.31
CA LYS A 525 -7.60 -11.48 35.11
C LYS A 525 -6.70 -10.91 36.21
N GLY A 526 -5.90 -9.89 35.90
CA GLY A 526 -4.99 -9.25 36.84
C GLY A 526 -3.82 -8.54 36.17
N LEU A 527 -2.68 -9.22 36.06
CA LEU A 527 -1.38 -8.59 35.74
C LEU A 527 -0.57 -9.26 34.61
N HIS A 528 -0.95 -10.44 34.12
CA HIS A 528 -0.07 -11.23 33.23
C HIS A 528 -0.69 -11.46 31.85
N HIS A 529 0.00 -10.95 30.83
CA HIS A 529 -0.22 -11.29 29.43
C HIS A 529 0.70 -12.46 29.05
N VAL A 530 0.13 -13.55 28.53
CA VAL A 530 0.84 -14.73 28.05
C VAL A 530 0.85 -14.69 26.53
N ARG A 531 2.05 -14.65 25.93
CA ARG A 531 2.24 -14.59 24.48
C ARG A 531 1.54 -15.76 23.78
N GLY A 532 0.91 -15.48 22.64
CA GLY A 532 0.30 -16.50 21.76
C GLY A 532 1.23 -16.96 20.64
N ASP A 533 2.18 -16.12 20.22
CA ASP A 533 3.04 -16.37 19.07
C ASP A 533 4.08 -17.47 19.33
N ILE A 534 4.38 -18.24 18.28
CA ILE A 534 5.30 -19.39 18.31
C ILE A 534 6.58 -19.01 17.59
N ASN A 535 7.69 -18.98 18.34
CA ASN A 535 9.02 -18.67 17.82
C ASN A 535 9.72 -19.95 17.35
N VAL A 536 10.34 -19.90 16.17
CA VAL A 536 11.00 -21.05 15.53
C VAL A 536 12.46 -20.71 15.20
N LEU A 537 13.39 -21.60 15.55
CA LEU A 537 14.80 -21.51 15.15
C LEU A 537 15.15 -22.63 14.17
N LEU A 538 15.61 -22.26 12.97
CA LEU A 538 16.09 -23.13 11.91
C LEU A 538 17.62 -23.16 11.93
N LEU A 539 18.20 -24.11 12.66
CA LEU A 539 19.64 -24.38 12.63
C LEU A 539 19.94 -25.46 11.60
N GLY A 540 21.04 -25.31 10.85
CA GLY A 540 21.52 -26.38 9.99
C GLY A 540 22.69 -25.97 9.11
N ASP A 541 23.25 -26.93 8.39
CA ASP A 541 24.38 -26.73 7.49
C ASP A 541 24.05 -25.73 6.36
N PRO A 542 25.03 -24.98 5.80
CA PRO A 542 24.80 -24.11 4.65
C PRO A 542 24.34 -24.94 3.43
N GLY A 543 23.53 -24.34 2.55
CA GLY A 543 22.93 -25.03 1.41
C GLY A 543 21.61 -25.76 1.69
N THR A 544 21.23 -25.99 2.95
CA THR A 544 19.99 -26.70 3.36
C THR A 544 18.68 -25.90 3.15
N ALA A 545 18.60 -25.06 2.12
CA ALA A 545 17.44 -24.26 1.68
C ALA A 545 16.77 -23.33 2.73
N LYS A 546 17.28 -23.20 3.96
CA LYS A 546 16.71 -22.40 5.07
C LYS A 546 16.24 -20.99 4.65
N SER A 547 17.08 -20.24 3.95
CA SER A 547 16.77 -18.88 3.47
C SER A 547 15.63 -18.84 2.45
N GLN A 548 15.42 -19.92 1.68
CA GLN A 548 14.26 -20.04 0.77
C GLN A 548 12.97 -20.36 1.53
N VAL A 549 13.05 -21.08 2.67
CA VAL A 549 11.90 -21.26 3.58
C VAL A 549 11.47 -19.92 4.16
N LEU A 550 12.42 -19.06 4.57
CA LEU A 550 12.12 -17.69 5.03
C LEU A 550 11.46 -16.85 3.92
N LYS A 551 12.04 -16.80 2.72
CA LYS A 551 11.47 -16.07 1.56
C LYS A 551 10.10 -16.59 1.10
N TYR A 552 9.80 -17.87 1.35
CA TYR A 552 8.47 -18.42 1.15
C TYR A 552 7.50 -17.93 2.26
N ALA A 553 7.92 -17.97 3.53
CA ALA A 553 7.10 -17.48 4.64
C ALA A 553 6.78 -15.99 4.51
N GLU A 554 7.73 -15.19 4.00
CA GLU A 554 7.58 -13.76 3.69
C GLU A 554 6.39 -13.48 2.76
N LYS A 555 6.27 -14.24 1.67
CA LYS A 555 5.16 -14.14 0.70
C LYS A 555 3.85 -14.78 1.19
N THR A 556 3.94 -15.71 2.13
CA THR A 556 2.77 -16.47 2.62
C THR A 556 2.06 -15.76 3.77
N ALA A 557 2.80 -15.03 4.61
CA ALA A 557 2.24 -14.27 5.73
C ALA A 557 1.40 -13.06 5.27
N HIS A 558 0.41 -12.70 6.09
CA HIS A 558 -0.41 -11.49 5.93
C HIS A 558 0.35 -10.20 6.28
N ARG A 559 1.38 -10.30 7.14
CA ARG A 559 2.29 -9.21 7.53
C ARG A 559 3.63 -9.83 7.95
N ALA A 560 4.65 -9.68 7.10
CA ALA A 560 6.01 -10.08 7.40
C ALA A 560 6.99 -8.92 7.23
N VAL A 561 8.11 -8.99 7.95
CA VAL A 561 9.28 -8.13 7.71
C VAL A 561 10.51 -9.04 7.71
N PHE A 562 11.27 -9.00 6.61
CA PHE A 562 12.53 -9.74 6.47
C PHE A 562 13.72 -8.89 6.93
N ALA A 563 14.62 -9.51 7.68
CA ALA A 563 15.84 -8.94 8.20
C ALA A 563 17.01 -9.92 8.06
N THR A 564 18.22 -9.42 7.84
CA THR A 564 19.48 -10.17 7.94
C THR A 564 20.21 -9.74 9.21
N GLY A 565 20.68 -10.70 10.01
CA GLY A 565 21.34 -10.45 11.28
C GLY A 565 22.58 -9.55 11.18
N GLN A 566 23.24 -9.49 10.02
CA GLN A 566 24.40 -8.62 9.79
C GLN A 566 24.01 -7.18 9.36
N GLY A 567 22.82 -6.98 8.79
CA GLY A 567 22.29 -5.65 8.43
C GLY A 567 21.32 -5.05 9.45
N ALA A 568 20.77 -5.88 10.34
CA ALA A 568 19.70 -5.52 11.27
C ALA A 568 20.24 -5.03 12.62
N SER A 569 20.75 -3.79 12.64
CA SER A 569 21.12 -3.12 13.90
C SER A 569 19.93 -3.00 14.88
N ALA A 570 20.21 -2.90 16.18
CA ALA A 570 19.22 -2.70 17.23
C ALA A 570 18.26 -1.53 16.92
N VAL A 571 18.76 -0.45 16.32
CA VAL A 571 17.97 0.73 15.92
C VAL A 571 16.99 0.38 14.79
N GLY A 572 17.41 -0.43 13.81
CA GLY A 572 16.56 -0.92 12.73
C GLY A 572 15.57 -2.02 13.17
N LEU A 573 15.89 -2.78 14.21
CA LEU A 573 15.00 -3.82 14.76
C LEU A 573 13.94 -3.28 15.72
N THR A 574 14.31 -2.34 16.61
CA THR A 574 13.45 -1.84 17.68
C THR A 574 12.62 -0.63 17.23
N ALA A 575 13.12 0.58 17.48
CA ALA A 575 12.70 1.82 16.85
C ALA A 575 13.77 2.89 17.00
N SER A 576 13.78 3.84 16.07
CA SER A 576 14.64 5.03 16.05
C SER A 576 13.90 6.24 16.64
N VAL A 577 14.64 7.20 17.16
CA VAL A 577 14.12 8.56 17.38
C VAL A 577 14.89 9.49 16.45
N ARG A 578 14.17 10.12 15.54
CA ARG A 578 14.69 10.96 14.45
C ARG A 578 14.17 12.38 14.61
N ARG A 579 14.92 13.37 14.14
CA ARG A 579 14.41 14.75 14.05
C ARG A 579 13.85 14.99 12.65
N ASP A 580 12.60 15.45 12.54
CA ASP A 580 12.03 15.84 11.25
C ASP A 580 12.69 17.16 10.78
N PRO A 581 13.28 17.22 9.56
CA PRO A 581 13.86 18.46 9.05
C PRO A 581 12.85 19.60 8.80
N LEU A 582 11.54 19.32 8.67
CA LEU A 582 10.52 20.34 8.43
C LEU A 582 10.00 20.98 9.72
N THR A 583 9.51 20.17 10.66
CA THR A 583 8.96 20.66 11.94
C THR A 583 10.02 20.83 13.03
N SER A 584 11.23 20.31 12.81
CA SER A 584 12.32 20.26 13.81
C SER A 584 12.03 19.43 15.06
N GLU A 585 10.90 18.72 15.13
CA GLU A 585 10.51 17.92 16.30
C GLU A 585 11.15 16.53 16.31
N TRP A 586 11.19 15.90 17.49
CA TRP A 586 11.64 14.51 17.63
C TRP A 586 10.46 13.55 17.36
N THR A 587 10.55 12.83 16.25
CA THR A 587 9.60 11.79 15.84
C THR A 587 10.17 10.40 16.12
N LEU A 588 9.29 9.40 16.24
CA LEU A 588 9.69 8.01 16.50
C LEU A 588 9.39 7.16 15.26
N GLU A 589 10.43 6.55 14.70
CA GLU A 589 10.33 5.64 13.54
C GLU A 589 10.40 4.19 13.99
N GLY A 590 9.30 3.43 13.82
CA GLY A 590 9.24 2.01 14.20
C GLY A 590 10.22 1.15 13.40
N GLY A 591 11.00 0.31 14.09
CA GLY A 591 11.86 -0.70 13.48
C GLY A 591 11.10 -1.98 13.14
N ALA A 592 11.82 -2.96 12.57
CA ALA A 592 11.27 -4.18 12.00
C ALA A 592 10.28 -4.94 12.91
N LEU A 593 10.54 -5.02 14.22
CA LEU A 593 9.67 -5.73 15.18
C LEU A 593 8.33 -5.00 15.43
N VAL A 594 8.34 -3.66 15.40
CA VAL A 594 7.12 -2.83 15.50
C VAL A 594 6.37 -2.81 14.16
N LEU A 595 7.12 -2.78 13.05
CA LEU A 595 6.60 -2.97 11.70
C LEU A 595 6.06 -4.39 11.44
N ALA A 596 6.34 -5.37 12.32
CA ALA A 596 5.83 -6.74 12.26
C ALA A 596 4.74 -7.09 13.31
N ASP A 597 4.18 -6.13 14.07
CA ASP A 597 3.15 -6.42 15.10
C ASP A 597 1.91 -7.18 14.56
N LYS A 598 1.44 -8.18 15.30
CA LYS A 598 0.47 -9.22 14.88
C LYS A 598 0.87 -10.04 13.64
N GLY A 599 2.11 -9.91 13.18
CA GLY A 599 2.68 -10.60 12.02
C GLY A 599 3.82 -11.56 12.38
N THR A 600 4.72 -11.79 11.44
CA THR A 600 5.93 -12.61 11.62
C THR A 600 7.19 -11.85 11.26
N CYS A 601 8.17 -11.79 12.16
CA CYS A 601 9.49 -11.26 11.86
C CYS A 601 10.41 -12.41 11.41
N LEU A 602 11.08 -12.23 10.27
CA LEU A 602 11.92 -13.24 9.64
C LEU A 602 13.37 -12.77 9.73
N ILE A 603 14.23 -13.53 10.39
CA ILE A 603 15.63 -13.15 10.60
C ILE A 603 16.55 -14.23 10.03
N ASP A 604 17.25 -13.94 8.94
CA ASP A 604 18.31 -14.82 8.42
C ASP A 604 19.68 -14.46 9.04
N GLU A 605 20.60 -15.43 9.07
CA GLU A 605 21.94 -15.30 9.69
C GLU A 605 21.92 -14.76 11.13
N PHE A 606 20.99 -15.26 11.95
CA PHE A 606 20.79 -14.84 13.35
C PHE A 606 22.03 -15.06 14.24
N ASP A 607 22.93 -15.97 13.86
CA ASP A 607 24.25 -16.15 14.48
C ASP A 607 25.13 -14.88 14.40
N LYS A 608 25.10 -14.14 13.29
CA LYS A 608 25.97 -12.96 13.04
C LYS A 608 25.54 -11.66 13.74
N MET A 609 24.47 -11.68 14.52
CA MET A 609 23.95 -10.48 15.19
C MET A 609 24.86 -9.98 16.33
N ASN A 610 24.98 -8.66 16.49
CA ASN A 610 25.74 -8.07 17.60
C ASN A 610 25.02 -8.24 18.94
N ASP A 611 25.75 -8.29 20.06
CA ASP A 611 25.15 -8.49 21.39
C ASP A 611 24.20 -7.35 21.83
N GLN A 612 24.39 -6.13 21.32
CA GLN A 612 23.45 -5.00 21.53
C GLN A 612 22.09 -5.26 20.86
N ASP A 613 22.09 -5.96 19.73
CA ASP A 613 20.89 -6.32 18.98
C ASP A 613 20.21 -7.53 19.65
N ARG A 614 21.00 -8.50 20.14
CA ARG A 614 20.52 -9.67 20.91
C ARG A 614 19.82 -9.26 22.22
N THR A 615 20.35 -8.28 22.97
CA THR A 615 19.69 -7.77 24.19
C THR A 615 18.35 -7.08 23.90
N SER A 616 18.25 -6.37 22.78
CA SER A 616 17.01 -5.74 22.34
C SER A 616 15.92 -6.77 22.00
N ILE A 617 16.29 -7.89 21.36
CA ILE A 617 15.38 -9.00 21.06
C ILE A 617 14.88 -9.72 22.32
N HIS A 618 15.67 -9.76 23.41
CA HIS A 618 15.25 -10.38 24.68
C HIS A 618 14.01 -9.76 25.30
N GLU A 619 13.83 -8.44 25.17
CA GLU A 619 12.64 -7.72 25.67
C GLU A 619 11.42 -8.10 24.84
N ALA A 620 11.52 -7.93 23.51
CA ALA A 620 10.45 -8.22 22.57
C ALA A 620 9.97 -9.68 22.61
N MET A 621 10.88 -10.66 22.68
CA MET A 621 10.52 -12.09 22.75
C MET A 621 9.82 -12.48 24.06
N GLU A 622 10.08 -11.77 25.16
CA GLU A 622 9.52 -12.09 26.48
C GLU A 622 8.20 -11.37 26.74
N GLN A 623 8.18 -10.05 26.53
CA GLN A 623 7.08 -9.17 26.94
C GLN A 623 6.18 -8.78 25.76
N GLN A 624 6.62 -9.02 24.51
CA GLN A 624 5.98 -8.53 23.28
C GLN A 624 5.81 -7.00 23.25
N THR A 625 6.69 -6.30 23.98
CA THR A 625 6.80 -4.84 24.04
C THR A 625 8.27 -4.42 23.95
N ILE A 626 8.49 -3.17 23.57
CA ILE A 626 9.81 -2.55 23.50
C ILE A 626 9.71 -1.19 24.21
N SER A 627 10.52 -0.98 25.23
CA SER A 627 10.58 0.27 25.99
C SER A 627 11.66 1.21 25.44
N ILE A 628 11.30 2.49 25.27
CA ILE A 628 12.17 3.50 24.65
C ILE A 628 12.15 4.75 25.52
N SER A 629 13.33 5.13 26.01
CA SER A 629 13.59 6.33 26.81
C SER A 629 14.75 7.10 26.18
N LYS A 630 14.48 7.81 25.07
CA LYS A 630 15.48 8.53 24.26
C LYS A 630 14.97 9.91 23.86
N ALA A 631 15.85 10.92 23.83
CA ALA A 631 15.54 12.31 23.45
C ALA A 631 14.32 12.94 24.17
N GLY A 632 14.06 12.56 25.43
CA GLY A 632 12.90 13.02 26.20
C GLY A 632 11.59 12.27 25.94
N ILE A 633 11.55 11.40 24.92
CA ILE A 633 10.43 10.50 24.65
C ILE A 633 10.59 9.25 25.52
N VAL A 634 9.66 9.04 26.46
CA VAL A 634 9.54 7.83 27.28
C VAL A 634 8.24 7.13 26.90
N THR A 635 8.33 6.05 26.13
CA THR A 635 7.18 5.30 25.59
C THR A 635 7.44 3.80 25.56
N THR A 636 6.36 3.02 25.50
CA THR A 636 6.42 1.58 25.25
C THR A 636 5.62 1.23 24.00
N LEU A 637 6.23 0.46 23.11
CA LEU A 637 5.65 0.05 21.82
C LEU A 637 5.28 -1.43 21.87
N GLN A 638 4.23 -1.82 21.15
CA GLN A 638 3.82 -3.22 21.01
C GLN A 638 4.55 -3.87 19.83
N ALA A 639 5.07 -5.07 20.05
CA ALA A 639 5.87 -5.85 19.11
C ALA A 639 5.47 -7.33 19.15
N ARG A 640 4.17 -7.62 19.05
CA ARG A 640 3.63 -8.99 19.11
C ARG A 640 3.85 -9.70 17.78
N CYS A 641 5.05 -10.24 17.58
CA CYS A 641 5.40 -10.97 16.38
C CYS A 641 5.88 -12.38 16.73
N GLY A 642 5.57 -13.34 15.86
CA GLY A 642 6.28 -14.63 15.84
C GLY A 642 7.61 -14.45 15.14
N ILE A 643 8.71 -14.86 15.79
CA ILE A 643 10.05 -14.79 15.19
C ILE A 643 10.38 -16.15 14.56
N ILE A 644 10.66 -16.15 13.25
CA ILE A 644 11.26 -17.28 12.54
C ILE A 644 12.70 -16.88 12.22
N ALA A 645 13.66 -17.47 12.95
CA ALA A 645 15.08 -17.22 12.77
C ALA A 645 15.75 -18.38 12.04
N ALA A 646 16.67 -18.10 11.12
CA ALA A 646 17.62 -19.07 10.59
C ALA A 646 19.03 -18.76 11.11
N ALA A 647 19.76 -19.82 11.48
CA ALA A 647 21.12 -19.72 11.99
C ALA A 647 22.02 -20.81 11.39
N ASN A 648 23.32 -20.55 11.36
CA ASN A 648 24.36 -21.49 10.98
C ASN A 648 25.10 -22.05 12.21
N PRO A 649 25.59 -23.30 12.16
CA PRO A 649 26.45 -23.85 13.21
C PRO A 649 27.86 -23.25 13.14
N ILE A 650 28.53 -23.15 14.29
CA ILE A 650 29.93 -22.72 14.39
C ILE A 650 30.80 -23.65 13.53
N GLY A 651 31.69 -23.07 12.72
CA GLY A 651 32.54 -23.82 11.78
C GLY A 651 31.82 -24.35 10.54
N GLY A 652 30.55 -23.97 10.31
CA GLY A 652 29.84 -24.25 9.06
C GLY A 652 29.34 -25.68 8.87
N ARG A 653 29.55 -26.60 9.82
CA ARG A 653 28.90 -27.94 9.84
C ARG A 653 28.47 -28.35 11.24
N TYR A 654 27.28 -28.94 11.38
CA TYR A 654 26.68 -29.30 12.67
C TYR A 654 27.32 -30.55 13.30
N ASN A 655 28.22 -30.35 14.26
CA ASN A 655 28.88 -31.45 14.96
C ASN A 655 27.92 -32.19 15.91
N SER A 656 27.44 -33.35 15.46
CA SER A 656 26.45 -34.18 16.17
C SER A 656 26.96 -34.92 17.42
N THR A 657 28.23 -34.74 17.81
CA THR A 657 28.83 -35.30 19.04
C THR A 657 28.83 -34.31 20.22
N ILE A 658 28.87 -33.01 19.90
CA ILE A 658 28.92 -31.88 20.84
C ILE A 658 27.48 -31.53 21.28
N PRO A 659 27.25 -31.00 22.51
CA PRO A 659 25.92 -30.51 22.91
C PRO A 659 25.50 -29.29 22.06
N PHE A 660 24.19 -29.16 21.80
CA PHE A 660 23.59 -28.09 21.01
C PHE A 660 24.11 -26.67 21.39
N SER A 661 24.22 -26.37 22.68
CA SER A 661 24.68 -25.08 23.21
C SER A 661 26.15 -24.74 22.95
N ALA A 662 26.96 -25.69 22.45
CA ALA A 662 28.33 -25.45 22.02
C ALA A 662 28.52 -25.57 20.50
N ASN A 663 27.45 -25.88 19.75
CA ASN A 663 27.43 -25.86 18.29
C ASN A 663 26.96 -24.51 17.70
N VAL A 664 26.45 -23.60 18.55
CA VAL A 664 25.84 -22.32 18.14
C VAL A 664 26.24 -21.24 19.14
N GLU A 665 26.57 -20.04 18.65
CA GLU A 665 26.99 -18.90 19.47
C GLU A 665 25.78 -18.14 20.05
N LEU A 666 24.90 -18.86 20.77
CA LEU A 666 23.68 -18.30 21.36
C LEU A 666 23.60 -18.60 22.85
N THR A 667 23.25 -17.58 23.64
CA THR A 667 23.10 -17.71 25.09
C THR A 667 21.83 -18.49 25.44
N GLU A 668 21.87 -19.28 26.54
CA GLU A 668 20.70 -20.08 26.99
C GLU A 668 19.40 -19.26 27.18
N PRO A 669 19.44 -17.98 27.63
CA PRO A 669 18.26 -17.11 27.66
C PRO A 669 17.64 -16.82 26.29
N ILE A 670 18.38 -16.89 25.18
CA ILE A 670 17.81 -16.79 23.81
C ILE A 670 17.11 -18.11 23.49
N LEU A 671 17.83 -19.22 23.65
CA LEU A 671 17.33 -20.56 23.30
C LEU A 671 16.04 -20.91 24.03
N SER A 672 15.91 -20.50 25.31
CA SER A 672 14.69 -20.67 26.11
C SER A 672 13.47 -19.85 25.68
N ARG A 673 13.57 -19.04 24.63
CA ARG A 673 12.47 -18.22 24.09
C ARG A 673 12.02 -18.68 22.71
N PHE A 674 12.73 -19.64 22.09
CA PHE A 674 12.27 -20.37 20.93
C PHE A 674 11.42 -21.57 21.38
N ASP A 675 10.22 -21.71 20.81
CA ASP A 675 9.26 -22.74 21.17
C ASP A 675 9.48 -24.03 20.36
N ILE A 676 10.09 -23.92 19.16
CA ILE A 676 10.49 -25.05 18.31
C ILE A 676 11.94 -24.86 17.82
N LEU A 677 12.78 -25.88 17.99
CA LEU A 677 14.15 -25.94 17.47
C LEU A 677 14.23 -26.99 16.34
N CYS A 678 14.45 -26.55 15.10
CA CYS A 678 14.68 -27.44 13.97
C CYS A 678 16.19 -27.55 13.71
N VAL A 679 16.74 -28.77 13.75
CA VAL A 679 18.15 -29.04 13.43
C VAL A 679 18.23 -29.85 12.14
N VAL A 680 18.48 -29.16 11.04
CA VAL A 680 18.78 -29.76 9.74
C VAL A 680 20.21 -30.29 9.75
N ARG A 681 20.44 -31.46 9.16
CA ARG A 681 21.76 -32.09 9.07
C ARG A 681 21.93 -32.61 7.64
N ASP A 682 22.99 -32.21 6.97
CA ASP A 682 23.42 -32.71 5.69
C ASP A 682 24.05 -34.11 5.87
N THR A 683 23.29 -35.16 5.57
CA THR A 683 23.75 -36.56 5.65
C THR A 683 23.52 -37.26 4.33
N VAL A 684 24.60 -37.55 3.61
CA VAL A 684 24.61 -38.23 2.31
C VAL A 684 23.92 -39.59 2.40
N ASP A 685 22.77 -39.73 1.72
CA ASP A 685 22.09 -41.00 1.46
C ASP A 685 21.72 -41.04 -0.02
N PRO A 686 22.40 -41.88 -0.85
CA PRO A 686 22.16 -41.95 -2.28
C PRO A 686 20.69 -42.13 -2.67
N ALA A 687 19.87 -42.77 -1.82
CA ALA A 687 18.45 -43.03 -2.10
C ALA A 687 17.54 -41.82 -1.81
N GLU A 688 17.99 -40.83 -1.04
CA GLU A 688 17.30 -39.54 -0.86
C GLU A 688 17.89 -38.49 -1.81
N ASP A 689 19.21 -38.50 -2.03
CA ASP A 689 19.93 -37.63 -2.98
C ASP A 689 19.40 -37.81 -4.42
N GLU A 690 19.14 -39.04 -4.87
CA GLU A 690 18.57 -39.29 -6.20
C GLU A 690 17.17 -38.67 -6.36
N ARG A 691 16.34 -38.69 -5.29
CA ARG A 691 14.99 -38.11 -5.30
C ARG A 691 15.04 -36.59 -5.27
N LEU A 692 15.95 -36.04 -4.46
CA LEU A 692 16.21 -34.60 -4.39
C LEU A 692 16.71 -34.06 -5.74
N ALA A 693 17.67 -34.74 -6.37
CA ALA A 693 18.18 -34.38 -7.69
C ALA A 693 17.08 -34.41 -8.77
N LYS A 694 16.30 -35.51 -8.85
CA LYS A 694 15.14 -35.62 -9.77
C LYS A 694 14.11 -34.51 -9.54
N PHE A 695 13.84 -34.18 -8.28
CA PHE A 695 12.92 -33.10 -7.91
C PHE A 695 13.47 -31.71 -8.32
N ILE A 696 14.74 -31.43 -8.05
CA ILE A 696 15.40 -30.15 -8.41
C ILE A 696 15.42 -29.97 -9.93
N VAL A 697 15.79 -30.99 -10.70
CA VAL A 697 15.79 -30.95 -12.18
C VAL A 697 14.37 -30.68 -12.71
N GLY A 698 13.35 -31.37 -12.18
CA GLY A 698 11.96 -31.12 -12.53
C GLY A 698 11.49 -29.70 -12.15
N SER A 699 11.97 -29.15 -11.03
CA SER A 699 11.67 -27.77 -10.63
C SER A 699 12.31 -26.74 -11.56
N HIS A 700 13.58 -26.92 -11.93
CA HIS A 700 14.29 -26.01 -12.84
C HIS A 700 13.73 -26.06 -14.26
N SER A 701 13.31 -27.23 -14.75
CA SER A 701 12.61 -27.37 -16.03
C SER A 701 11.28 -26.60 -16.03
N ARG A 702 10.52 -26.64 -14.93
CA ARG A 702 9.25 -25.90 -14.79
C ARG A 702 9.42 -24.39 -14.55
N SER A 703 10.57 -23.96 -14.02
CA SER A 703 10.85 -22.54 -13.73
C SER A 703 11.59 -21.82 -14.86
N HIS A 704 11.62 -22.39 -16.07
CA HIS A 704 12.26 -21.75 -17.22
C HIS A 704 11.30 -20.73 -17.88
N PRO A 705 11.74 -19.49 -18.18
CA PRO A 705 10.81 -18.40 -18.51
C PRO A 705 10.05 -18.60 -19.83
N THR A 706 10.62 -19.32 -20.79
CA THR A 706 9.93 -19.65 -22.06
C THR A 706 8.74 -20.59 -21.85
N THR A 707 8.85 -21.54 -20.92
CA THR A 707 7.75 -22.44 -20.55
C THR A 707 6.61 -21.70 -19.85
N MET A 708 6.94 -20.70 -19.01
CA MET A 708 5.94 -19.85 -18.36
C MET A 708 5.15 -19.01 -19.38
N ALA A 709 5.82 -18.45 -20.40
CA ALA A 709 5.15 -17.72 -21.47
C ALA A 709 4.17 -18.60 -22.28
N GLN A 710 4.55 -19.84 -22.59
CA GLN A 710 3.67 -20.78 -23.32
C GLN A 710 2.44 -21.20 -22.49
N SER A 711 2.57 -21.32 -21.16
CA SER A 711 1.43 -21.62 -20.29
C SER A 711 0.42 -20.47 -20.13
N GLN A 712 0.76 -19.24 -20.51
CA GLN A 712 -0.15 -18.09 -20.47
C GLN A 712 -0.96 -17.89 -21.76
N THR A 713 -0.60 -18.56 -22.86
CA THR A 713 -1.27 -18.45 -24.17
C THR A 713 -2.19 -19.63 -24.50
N ALA A 714 -2.36 -20.60 -23.58
CA ALA A 714 -3.03 -21.87 -23.86
C ALA A 714 -4.53 -21.91 -23.50
N ASP A 715 -5.08 -20.87 -22.87
CA ASP A 715 -6.44 -20.85 -22.32
C ASP A 715 -7.50 -20.29 -23.31
N GLY A 716 -7.35 -20.56 -24.61
CA GLY A 716 -8.17 -19.88 -25.62
C GLY A 716 -8.02 -20.30 -27.09
N SER A 717 -8.17 -21.58 -27.44
CA SER A 717 -8.74 -22.05 -28.74
C SER A 717 -8.77 -23.59 -28.83
N MET A 718 -9.43 -24.13 -29.86
CA MET A 718 -9.90 -25.52 -29.95
C MET A 718 -9.49 -26.20 -31.27
N GLU A 719 -9.14 -27.49 -31.19
CA GLU A 719 -9.06 -28.53 -32.25
C GLU A 719 -8.23 -28.30 -33.54
N VAL A 720 -7.23 -29.17 -33.74
CA VAL A 720 -6.97 -29.88 -35.02
C VAL A 720 -6.45 -31.31 -34.69
N GLU A 721 -6.88 -32.33 -35.44
CA GLU A 721 -6.49 -33.75 -35.26
C GLU A 721 -5.34 -34.22 -36.20
N HIS A 722 -5.03 -35.53 -36.15
CA HIS A 722 -3.99 -36.32 -36.88
C HIS A 722 -2.52 -36.20 -36.35
N ASP A 723 -1.75 -37.30 -36.20
CA ASP A 723 -2.12 -38.71 -36.38
C ASP A 723 -1.35 -39.73 -35.50
N SER A 724 -2.04 -40.85 -35.24
CA SER A 724 -1.62 -42.19 -34.79
C SER A 724 -0.29 -42.47 -34.04
N GLU A 725 -0.44 -42.98 -32.82
CA GLU A 725 0.18 -44.24 -32.30
C GLU A 725 1.73 -44.39 -32.21
N GLN A 726 2.30 -44.09 -31.02
CA GLN A 726 2.95 -45.09 -30.12
C GLN A 726 3.71 -44.44 -28.93
N ALA A 727 3.01 -44.07 -27.84
CA ALA A 727 3.66 -43.79 -26.54
C ALA A 727 2.68 -43.73 -25.33
N ASP A 728 1.56 -44.46 -25.32
CA ASP A 728 0.54 -44.29 -24.27
C ASP A 728 0.90 -44.99 -22.95
N THR A 729 1.74 -44.35 -22.13
CA THR A 729 1.61 -44.34 -20.66
C THR A 729 2.52 -43.31 -19.97
N GLN A 730 1.94 -42.54 -19.05
CA GLN A 730 2.60 -41.59 -18.12
C GLN A 730 3.15 -40.30 -18.74
N GLY A 731 2.36 -39.22 -18.64
CA GLY A 731 2.77 -37.85 -18.98
C GLY A 731 1.73 -36.78 -18.61
N GLY A 732 0.44 -37.12 -18.69
CA GLY A 732 -0.68 -36.22 -18.35
C GLY A 732 -0.65 -35.69 -16.91
N GLU A 733 -1.23 -34.50 -16.73
CA GLU A 733 -1.08 -33.67 -15.53
C GLU A 733 -1.63 -34.28 -14.24
N ARG A 734 -0.76 -34.92 -13.46
CA ARG A 734 -0.99 -35.04 -12.02
C ARG A 734 -0.64 -33.73 -11.32
N LYS A 735 -1.62 -32.81 -11.28
CA LYS A 735 -1.81 -31.96 -10.09
C LYS A 735 -1.72 -32.89 -8.88
N LYS A 736 -0.67 -32.78 -8.06
CA LYS A 736 -0.44 -33.72 -6.96
C LYS A 736 -1.63 -33.65 -6.00
N GLU A 737 -2.27 -34.80 -5.80
CA GLU A 737 -3.48 -34.96 -5.01
C GLU A 737 -3.23 -34.59 -3.53
N GLY A 738 -3.36 -33.31 -3.19
CA GLY A 738 -3.11 -32.78 -1.84
C GLY A 738 -2.49 -31.37 -1.77
N GLU A 739 -1.94 -30.83 -2.86
CA GLU A 739 -1.39 -29.45 -2.86
C GLU A 739 -2.53 -28.41 -2.98
N ILE A 740 -2.76 -27.63 -1.91
CA ILE A 740 -3.71 -26.50 -1.88
C ILE A 740 -3.15 -25.34 -2.72
N PRO A 741 -3.96 -24.62 -3.54
CA PRO A 741 -3.54 -23.41 -4.22
C PRO A 741 -3.00 -22.35 -3.26
N GLN A 742 -1.94 -21.66 -3.64
CA GLN A 742 -1.19 -20.77 -2.74
C GLN A 742 -2.05 -19.60 -2.23
N ASP A 743 -2.86 -18.99 -3.09
CA ASP A 743 -3.71 -17.87 -2.67
C ASP A 743 -4.86 -18.33 -1.77
N LEU A 744 -5.44 -19.51 -2.01
CA LEU A 744 -6.44 -20.09 -1.12
C LEU A 744 -5.82 -20.48 0.25
N LEU A 745 -4.58 -20.99 0.29
CA LEU A 745 -3.85 -21.21 1.53
C LEU A 745 -3.61 -19.90 2.30
N ARG A 746 -3.28 -18.81 1.60
CA ARG A 746 -3.01 -17.49 2.19
C ARG A 746 -4.30 -16.86 2.73
N LYS A 747 -5.43 -16.94 1.99
CA LYS A 747 -6.78 -16.63 2.49
C LYS A 747 -7.13 -17.46 3.74
N TYR A 748 -6.88 -18.78 3.71
CA TYR A 748 -7.13 -19.69 4.83
C TYR A 748 -6.35 -19.30 6.10
N ILE A 749 -5.06 -18.96 5.98
CA ILE A 749 -4.22 -18.52 7.12
C ILE A 749 -4.79 -17.23 7.73
N LYS A 750 -5.17 -16.23 6.92
CA LYS A 750 -5.78 -15.00 7.43
C LYS A 750 -7.09 -15.30 8.18
N TYR A 751 -8.00 -16.03 7.54
CA TYR A 751 -9.29 -16.42 8.11
C TYR A 751 -9.14 -17.16 9.45
N ALA A 752 -8.16 -18.08 9.54
CA ALA A 752 -7.85 -18.83 10.76
C ALA A 752 -7.29 -17.95 11.89
N ARG A 753 -6.46 -16.95 11.58
CA ARG A 753 -5.93 -16.00 12.58
C ARG A 753 -7.01 -15.04 13.09
N GLU A 754 -7.92 -14.61 12.22
CA GLU A 754 -8.94 -13.60 12.55
C GLU A 754 -10.17 -14.18 13.25
N ARG A 755 -10.75 -15.29 12.75
CA ARG A 755 -12.02 -15.82 13.29
C ARG A 755 -11.86 -16.94 14.31
N CYS A 756 -10.76 -17.72 14.30
CA CYS A 756 -10.60 -18.86 15.21
C CYS A 756 -9.77 -18.52 16.46
N SER A 757 -10.45 -18.48 17.61
CA SER A 757 -9.87 -18.39 18.95
C SER A 757 -10.12 -19.70 19.72
N PRO A 758 -9.30 -20.75 19.49
CA PRO A 758 -9.53 -22.06 20.10
C PRO A 758 -9.46 -22.03 21.63
N LYS A 759 -10.34 -22.81 22.26
CA LYS A 759 -10.48 -22.96 23.70
C LYS A 759 -9.95 -24.32 24.13
N LEU A 760 -9.30 -24.35 25.29
CA LEU A 760 -8.82 -25.57 25.93
C LEU A 760 -9.90 -26.07 26.88
N TYR A 761 -10.45 -27.26 26.62
CA TYR A 761 -11.39 -27.96 27.48
C TYR A 761 -10.94 -29.42 27.64
N HIS A 762 -11.02 -29.95 28.86
CA HIS A 762 -10.68 -31.34 29.19
C HIS A 762 -9.31 -31.79 28.65
N MET A 763 -8.26 -31.01 28.93
CA MET A 763 -6.88 -31.43 28.63
C MET A 763 -6.47 -32.58 29.57
N ASP A 764 -5.68 -33.52 29.04
CA ASP A 764 -4.95 -34.50 29.86
C ASP A 764 -3.78 -33.81 30.59
N GLU A 765 -4.06 -32.95 31.58
CA GLU A 765 -3.04 -32.23 32.35
C GLU A 765 -1.97 -33.17 32.93
N ASP A 766 -2.43 -34.33 33.42
CA ASP A 766 -1.63 -35.44 33.92
C ASP A 766 -0.61 -35.97 32.89
N LYS A 767 -0.98 -36.01 31.60
CA LYS A 767 -0.13 -36.50 30.50
C LYS A 767 0.96 -35.50 30.16
N VAL A 768 0.61 -34.21 30.12
CA VAL A 768 1.57 -33.10 29.90
C VAL A 768 2.52 -32.97 31.10
N ALA A 769 2.02 -33.08 32.33
CA ALA A 769 2.84 -33.04 33.54
C ALA A 769 3.85 -34.21 33.62
N ARG A 770 3.41 -35.44 33.29
CA ARG A 770 4.30 -36.62 33.22
C ARG A 770 5.36 -36.47 32.14
N LEU A 771 4.98 -35.98 30.95
CA LEU A 771 5.93 -35.69 29.86
C LEU A 771 6.99 -34.68 30.31
N PHE A 772 6.58 -33.55 30.89
CA PHE A 772 7.50 -32.51 31.37
C PHE A 772 8.46 -33.06 32.46
N ALA A 773 7.95 -33.88 33.37
CA ALA A 773 8.75 -34.52 34.43
C ALA A 773 9.71 -35.61 33.92
N ASP A 774 9.41 -36.28 32.80
CA ASP A 774 10.34 -37.18 32.12
C ASP A 774 11.39 -36.39 31.33
N MET A 775 10.96 -35.44 30.48
CA MET A 775 11.86 -34.61 29.66
C MET A 775 12.89 -33.86 30.52
N ARG A 776 12.47 -33.22 31.62
CA ARG A 776 13.39 -32.49 32.52
C ARG A 776 14.40 -33.42 33.21
N ARG A 777 14.01 -34.67 33.53
CA ARG A 777 14.88 -35.69 34.13
C ARG A 777 15.95 -36.16 33.15
N GLU A 778 15.55 -36.41 31.91
CA GLU A 778 16.46 -36.87 30.85
C GLU A 778 17.39 -35.75 30.35
N SER A 779 16.94 -34.47 30.33
CA SER A 779 17.83 -33.33 30.08
C SER A 779 18.97 -33.25 31.09
N LEU A 780 18.66 -33.35 32.39
CA LEU A 780 19.66 -33.31 33.46
C LEU A 780 20.68 -34.46 33.35
N ALA A 781 20.21 -35.68 33.07
CA ALA A 781 21.08 -36.84 32.89
C ALA A 781 22.00 -36.76 31.65
N THR A 782 21.60 -36.00 30.62
CA THR A 782 22.32 -35.91 29.33
C THR A 782 23.35 -34.77 29.29
N GLY A 783 23.32 -33.85 30.28
CA GLY A 783 24.01 -32.57 30.18
C GLY A 783 23.49 -31.77 28.98
N ALA A 784 22.17 -31.77 28.81
CA ALA A 784 21.46 -31.18 27.68
C ALA A 784 20.94 -29.77 28.00
N TYR A 785 20.53 -29.07 26.94
CA TYR A 785 19.79 -27.82 27.03
C TYR A 785 18.64 -27.90 28.07
N PRO A 786 18.58 -26.99 29.07
CA PRO A 786 17.69 -27.11 30.22
C PRO A 786 16.23 -26.76 29.88
N ILE A 787 15.32 -27.72 30.12
CA ILE A 787 13.89 -27.54 29.85
C ILE A 787 13.22 -26.69 30.94
N THR A 788 12.79 -25.49 30.54
CA THR A 788 12.04 -24.53 31.36
C THR A 788 10.51 -24.66 31.17
N VAL A 789 9.73 -23.97 32.01
CA VAL A 789 8.25 -23.92 31.93
C VAL A 789 7.75 -23.36 30.58
N ARG A 790 8.53 -22.50 29.90
CA ARG A 790 8.17 -21.96 28.59
C ARG A 790 7.92 -23.04 27.53
N HIS A 791 8.57 -24.22 27.64
CA HIS A 791 8.32 -25.34 26.73
C HIS A 791 7.00 -26.07 27.01
N LEU A 792 6.48 -26.00 28.25
CA LEU A 792 5.13 -26.48 28.57
C LEU A 792 4.09 -25.54 27.94
N GLU A 793 4.30 -24.23 28.06
CA GLU A 793 3.50 -23.23 27.35
C GLU A 793 3.59 -23.40 25.82
N ALA A 794 4.76 -23.73 25.28
CA ALA A 794 4.96 -24.00 23.86
C ALA A 794 4.08 -25.15 23.36
N ILE A 795 4.00 -26.28 24.09
CA ILE A 795 3.10 -27.40 23.77
C ILE A 795 1.64 -26.92 23.69
N ILE A 796 1.22 -26.03 24.60
CA ILE A 796 -0.14 -25.46 24.60
C ILE A 796 -0.36 -24.55 23.37
N ARG A 797 0.58 -23.65 23.05
CA ARG A 797 0.50 -22.79 21.85
C ARG A 797 0.44 -23.63 20.57
N ILE A 798 1.25 -24.68 20.48
CA ILE A 798 1.31 -25.60 19.34
C ILE A 798 -0.01 -26.37 19.20
N SER A 799 -0.64 -26.82 20.30
CA SER A 799 -1.94 -27.49 20.23
C SER A 799 -3.07 -26.54 19.80
N GLU A 800 -2.98 -25.25 20.14
CA GLU A 800 -3.89 -24.20 19.64
C GLU A 800 -3.66 -23.89 18.15
N ALA A 801 -2.41 -23.83 17.70
CA ALA A 801 -2.09 -23.64 16.29
C ALA A 801 -2.59 -24.82 15.43
N PHE A 802 -2.42 -26.07 15.87
CA PHE A 802 -3.03 -27.24 15.21
C PHE A 802 -4.57 -27.16 15.21
N CYS A 803 -5.19 -26.67 16.29
CA CYS A 803 -6.63 -26.46 16.34
C CYS A 803 -7.11 -25.39 15.33
N ARG A 804 -6.34 -24.31 15.13
CA ARG A 804 -6.56 -23.30 14.07
C ARG A 804 -6.37 -23.86 12.66
N MET A 805 -5.39 -24.74 12.43
CA MET A 805 -5.21 -25.45 11.15
C MET A 805 -6.38 -26.38 10.78
N ARG A 806 -7.32 -26.62 11.71
CA ARG A 806 -8.59 -27.33 11.47
C ARG A 806 -9.82 -26.40 11.52
N LEU A 807 -9.62 -25.08 11.65
CA LEU A 807 -10.65 -24.06 11.93
C LEU A 807 -11.62 -24.48 13.07
N SER A 808 -11.07 -25.09 14.12
CA SER A 808 -11.83 -25.66 15.22
C SER A 808 -11.80 -24.76 16.46
N GLU A 809 -12.95 -24.58 17.11
CA GLU A 809 -13.04 -23.83 18.38
C GLU A 809 -12.51 -24.61 19.60
N TYR A 810 -12.33 -25.92 19.49
CA TYR A 810 -12.01 -26.78 20.64
C TYR A 810 -10.79 -27.66 20.33
N CYS A 811 -9.75 -27.50 21.16
CA CYS A 811 -8.55 -28.33 21.05
C CYS A 811 -8.86 -29.76 21.47
N THR A 812 -8.40 -30.75 20.69
CA THR A 812 -8.63 -32.17 20.94
C THR A 812 -7.36 -32.85 21.46
N ALA A 813 -7.52 -34.00 22.10
CA ALA A 813 -6.38 -34.83 22.52
C ALA A 813 -5.45 -35.21 21.33
N GLN A 814 -5.95 -35.26 20.09
CA GLN A 814 -5.12 -35.51 18.90
C GLN A 814 -4.24 -34.30 18.53
N ASP A 815 -4.72 -33.07 18.74
CA ASP A 815 -3.91 -31.86 18.54
C ASP A 815 -2.81 -31.76 19.61
N ILE A 816 -3.13 -32.14 20.86
CA ILE A 816 -2.17 -32.23 21.96
C ILE A 816 -1.12 -33.31 21.68
N ASP A 817 -1.50 -34.49 21.21
CA ASP A 817 -0.53 -35.56 20.88
C ASP A 817 0.33 -35.22 19.66
N ARG A 818 -0.21 -34.47 18.68
CA ARG A 818 0.58 -33.87 17.59
C ARG A 818 1.55 -32.80 18.11
N ALA A 819 1.13 -31.95 19.03
CA ALA A 819 2.00 -30.95 19.67
C ALA A 819 3.14 -31.59 20.46
N ILE A 820 2.82 -32.58 21.30
CA ILE A 820 3.79 -33.38 22.05
C ILE A 820 4.79 -34.07 21.11
N ALA A 821 4.33 -34.67 20.01
CA ALA A 821 5.22 -35.28 19.03
C ALA A 821 6.20 -34.27 18.42
N VAL A 822 5.74 -33.08 18.01
CA VAL A 822 6.61 -32.02 17.45
C VAL A 822 7.64 -31.53 18.47
N THR A 823 7.23 -31.27 19.72
CA THR A 823 8.16 -30.81 20.78
C THR A 823 9.17 -31.90 21.16
N VAL A 824 8.77 -33.17 21.18
CA VAL A 824 9.67 -34.30 21.47
C VAL A 824 10.62 -34.57 20.30
N ASP A 825 10.15 -34.57 19.05
CA ASP A 825 10.98 -34.76 17.85
C ASP A 825 12.00 -33.62 17.72
N SER A 826 11.60 -32.37 18.00
CA SER A 826 12.50 -31.21 18.11
C SER A 826 13.55 -31.40 19.22
N PHE A 827 13.13 -31.76 20.44
CA PHE A 827 14.03 -32.01 21.55
C PHE A 827 15.05 -33.12 21.21
N VAL A 828 14.60 -34.28 20.76
CA VAL A 828 15.47 -35.41 20.37
C VAL A 828 16.33 -35.07 19.13
N GLY A 829 15.87 -34.16 18.27
CA GLY A 829 16.60 -33.56 17.16
C GLY A 829 17.82 -32.74 17.60
N SER A 830 17.75 -32.02 18.72
CA SER A 830 18.86 -31.24 19.27
C SER A 830 19.99 -32.08 19.90
N GLN A 831 19.72 -33.33 20.29
CA GLN A 831 20.62 -34.10 21.17
C GLN A 831 21.79 -34.79 20.47
N LYS A 832 22.83 -35.06 21.28
CA LYS A 832 24.02 -35.86 20.97
C LYS A 832 23.62 -37.23 20.43
N VAL A 833 24.29 -37.72 19.39
CA VAL A 833 23.95 -39.01 18.72
C VAL A 833 24.03 -40.22 19.65
N SER A 834 24.94 -40.22 20.64
CA SER A 834 25.04 -41.25 21.68
C SER A 834 23.74 -41.40 22.48
N CYS A 835 23.15 -40.28 22.89
CA CYS A 835 21.92 -40.24 23.69
C CYS A 835 20.66 -40.34 22.82
N LYS A 836 20.68 -39.82 21.57
CA LYS A 836 19.52 -39.77 20.66
C LYS A 836 18.79 -41.11 20.52
N LYS A 837 19.51 -42.23 20.44
CA LYS A 837 18.92 -43.59 20.35
C LYS A 837 18.27 -44.08 21.66
N ALA A 838 18.74 -43.60 22.83
CA ALA A 838 18.14 -43.93 24.12
C ALA A 838 16.88 -43.07 24.37
N LEU A 839 16.99 -41.75 24.17
CA LEU A 839 15.88 -40.80 24.32
C LEU A 839 14.71 -41.14 23.37
N ALA A 840 15.00 -41.43 22.09
CA ALA A 840 13.98 -41.86 21.13
C ALA A 840 13.25 -43.16 21.53
N ARG A 841 13.87 -44.02 22.37
CA ARG A 841 13.23 -45.21 22.94
C ARG A 841 12.42 -44.87 24.20
N ALA A 842 12.92 -43.98 25.06
CA ALA A 842 12.23 -43.54 26.26
C ALA A 842 10.94 -42.75 25.96
N PHE A 843 10.98 -41.84 24.98
CA PHE A 843 9.82 -41.07 24.53
C PHE A 843 8.97 -41.75 23.44
N ALA A 844 9.30 -42.98 23.02
CA ALA A 844 8.53 -43.72 22.01
C ALA A 844 7.03 -43.87 22.40
N LYS A 845 6.74 -43.97 23.70
CA LYS A 845 5.38 -43.96 24.27
C LYS A 845 4.54 -42.71 23.94
N TYR A 846 5.18 -41.60 23.58
CA TYR A 846 4.53 -40.35 23.21
C TYR A 846 4.55 -40.12 21.69
N THR A 847 5.63 -40.47 20.99
CA THR A 847 5.74 -40.26 19.53
C THR A 847 5.00 -41.30 18.69
N LEU A 848 4.78 -42.52 19.21
CA LEU A 848 4.01 -43.57 18.51
C LEU A 848 2.48 -43.33 18.50
N ALA A 849 1.99 -42.29 19.19
CA ALA A 849 0.56 -41.92 19.19
C ALA A 849 0.10 -41.22 17.89
N ARG A 850 1.03 -40.92 16.96
CA ARG A 850 0.80 -40.18 15.71
C ARG A 850 -0.18 -40.93 14.78
N PRO A 851 -1.41 -40.42 14.54
CA PRO A 851 -2.36 -41.07 13.64
C PRO A 851 -1.79 -41.17 12.21
N GLY A 852 -1.94 -42.33 11.57
CA GLY A 852 -1.49 -42.58 10.19
C GLY A 852 -0.15 -43.31 10.04
N ALA A 853 0.82 -43.12 10.95
CA ALA A 853 2.18 -43.68 10.80
C ALA A 853 2.26 -45.22 10.89
N GLY A 854 1.22 -45.89 11.38
CA GLY A 854 1.22 -47.33 11.67
C GLY A 854 1.03 -48.27 10.47
N ALA A 855 0.54 -47.78 9.33
CA ALA A 855 0.09 -48.65 8.23
C ALA A 855 1.24 -49.30 7.42
N GLY A 856 2.29 -48.53 7.07
CA GLY A 856 3.27 -48.97 6.08
C GLY A 856 4.34 -49.96 6.56
N ARG A 857 4.59 -50.09 7.87
CA ARG A 857 5.84 -50.69 8.39
C ARG A 857 5.71 -52.09 9.03
N ARG A 858 4.56 -52.76 8.91
CA ARG A 858 4.31 -54.10 9.49
C ARG A 858 4.35 -55.27 8.50
N LEU A 859 4.47 -55.03 7.19
CA LEU A 859 4.35 -56.06 6.15
C LEU A 859 5.67 -56.72 5.70
N ALA A 860 6.82 -56.30 6.23
CA ALA A 860 8.13 -56.86 5.88
C ALA A 860 8.88 -57.33 7.15
N GLY A 861 8.77 -58.61 7.53
CA GLY A 861 9.57 -59.12 8.65
C GLY A 861 9.28 -60.48 9.32
N THR A 862 8.29 -61.29 8.91
CA THR A 862 7.94 -62.56 9.63
C THR A 862 7.79 -63.80 8.73
N GLY A 863 8.63 -63.92 7.69
CA GLY A 863 8.60 -65.05 6.75
C GLY A 863 9.35 -66.31 7.17
N ARG A 864 8.95 -67.01 8.26
CA ARG A 864 9.34 -68.42 8.53
C ARG A 864 8.59 -69.03 9.74
N GLY A 865 8.20 -70.30 9.65
CA GLY A 865 8.02 -71.15 10.85
C GLY A 865 6.63 -71.72 11.20
N GLY A 866 5.60 -71.60 10.36
CA GLY A 866 4.28 -72.20 10.64
C GLY A 866 4.16 -73.64 10.13
N ARG A 867 4.32 -74.67 11.00
CA ARG A 867 4.09 -76.08 10.63
C ARG A 867 3.40 -76.88 11.74
N ALA A 868 2.14 -77.25 11.48
CA ALA A 868 1.36 -78.33 12.07
C ALA A 868 1.26 -78.45 13.61
N SER A 869 0.08 -78.09 14.14
CA SER A 869 -0.64 -78.96 15.08
C SER A 869 -2.15 -78.79 14.90
N ALA A 870 -2.85 -79.93 14.83
CA ALA A 870 -4.30 -80.04 14.83
C ALA A 870 -4.70 -81.16 15.80
N ALA A 871 -5.97 -81.16 16.22
CA ALA A 871 -6.48 -81.88 17.41
C ALA A 871 -5.97 -81.30 18.75
N ALA A 872 -6.69 -81.42 19.86
CA ALA A 872 -7.97 -82.12 20.07
C ALA A 872 -9.01 -81.26 20.80
N SER A 873 -10.27 -81.69 20.76
CA SER A 873 -11.45 -81.06 21.36
C SER A 873 -11.62 -81.38 22.85
N ALA A 874 -12.04 -80.38 23.62
CA ALA A 874 -12.93 -80.52 24.78
C ALA A 874 -13.74 -79.22 24.91
#